data_AF-A0A9E4N6Q6-F1
#
_entry.id   AF-A0A9E4N6Q6-F1
#
_cell.length_a   1.000
_cell.length_b   1.000
_cell.length_c   1.000
_cell.angle_alpha   90.00
_cell.angle_beta   90.00
_cell.angle_gamma   90.00
#
_symmetry.space_group_name_H-M   'P 1'
#
loop_
_entity.id
_entity.type
_entity.pdbx_description
1 polymer ?
#
loop_
_entity_poly.entity_id
_entity_poly.type
_entity_poly.pdbx_seq_one_letter_code
_entity_poly.pdbx_strand_id
1 'polypeptide(L)'
;MHKPINLIVLFLLLTGLAGTIQADWNEDDLLMPDQAFQISAQSVTADTLKVEWRIADGYYMYRDKIHFDTEAIGIELGEPGLSKAKIKQDEFFGEVAIYRNKAVAEIPLKRIQGSTETLLLKARSQGCADQGICFPPHMQEVRLALLPMPLENAAAESTIPSLALQDSAPLFDNGAEDELLDPEQAYQLSARVEDGTHLQLDWAIAKGTYLYQDKIKLSLAENQTAVLGQFELPQAEIKQDSVRPDGTIGDVAVYHDQVALNVPLVRSSTDPGEVVLEAKYQGCAEIGVCYPPITKQFTLSLPGISAAQAEESSAVMAAPAEASPELIQSETDQITNTMKGGSTLVIVGVFFLLGLGLAFTPCIFPMIPILSGIIAGHGDKITTQKAFVLSTVYVLAMAITYTIAGVLAGLFGENLQAYFQNPWILSSFALVFVLLALSMFGFYDLQLPSSLQSRLTDVSNKQQGGSLAGVAIMGFLSALIVGPCVAPPLAGALIYIGQTGDALLGGLALFALSMGMGAPLIAIGTSAGKLLPRAGSWMDAVKAVFGVALLGVAIVMLERIIPAEVAMLLWGILLIISAIYMGALRNLQIEASGWQKLWKGLGVVFLVYGTLMLVGAAAGGKDTLQPLRGLAVGGGSGGAHQELVFKRIKSLQDLQQEVASASAAGKSVMLDFYADWCVSCK
;
A
#
# COMPACT_ATOMS: atom_id res chain seq x y z
N MET A 1 50.40 4.65 26.42
CA MET A 1 49.69 3.71 27.31
C MET A 1 48.24 4.17 27.48
N HIS A 2 47.37 3.80 26.55
CA HIS A 2 45.91 3.95 26.70
C HIS A 2 45.31 2.62 26.25
N LYS A 3 44.64 1.92 27.18
CA LYS A 3 44.03 0.61 26.92
C LYS A 3 42.84 0.80 25.96
N PRO A 4 42.70 0.00 24.89
CA PRO A 4 41.47 -0.01 24.10
C PRO A 4 40.37 -0.63 24.96
N ILE A 5 39.39 0.17 25.33
CA ILE A 5 38.16 -0.30 25.96
C ILE A 5 37.40 -1.11 24.92
N ASN A 6 37.15 -2.38 25.25
CA ASN A 6 36.57 -3.39 24.38
C ASN A 6 35.13 -2.98 24.00
N LEU A 7 34.95 -2.38 22.84
CA LEU A 7 33.65 -1.96 22.30
C LEU A 7 32.67 -3.15 22.18
N ILE A 8 33.19 -4.36 22.03
CA ILE A 8 32.43 -5.62 22.04
C ILE A 8 31.78 -5.88 23.41
N VAL A 9 32.44 -5.51 24.51
CA VAL A 9 31.89 -5.66 25.86
C VAL A 9 30.84 -4.58 26.12
N LEU A 10 31.02 -3.36 25.60
CA LEU A 10 29.99 -2.31 25.67
C LEU A 10 28.77 -2.63 24.81
N PHE A 11 28.96 -3.24 23.63
CA PHE A 11 27.90 -3.69 22.74
C PHE A 11 27.16 -4.92 23.30
N LEU A 12 27.87 -5.86 23.94
CA LEU A 12 27.26 -6.98 24.69
C LEU A 12 26.55 -6.55 25.97
N LEU A 13 27.02 -5.47 26.63
CA LEU A 13 26.33 -4.88 27.79
C LEU A 13 25.07 -4.10 27.38
N LEU A 14 25.09 -3.41 26.24
CA LEU A 14 23.90 -2.74 25.72
C LEU A 14 22.86 -3.73 25.15
N THR A 15 23.27 -4.83 24.52
CA THR A 15 22.33 -5.87 24.08
C THR A 15 21.87 -6.79 25.22
N GLY A 16 22.66 -6.91 26.30
CA GLY A 16 22.29 -7.67 27.50
C GLY A 16 21.26 -6.98 28.40
N LEU A 17 21.19 -5.64 28.40
CA LEU A 17 20.20 -4.89 29.20
C LEU A 17 18.84 -4.73 28.52
N ALA A 18 18.71 -5.02 27.22
CA ALA A 18 17.42 -5.09 26.54
C ALA A 18 16.70 -6.44 26.73
N GLY A 19 17.35 -7.41 27.37
CA GLY A 19 16.90 -8.80 27.46
C GLY A 19 16.33 -9.23 28.81
N THR A 20 15.64 -8.36 29.56
CA THR A 20 14.84 -8.78 30.74
C THR A 20 13.60 -7.89 30.98
N ILE A 21 12.73 -7.77 29.97
CA ILE A 21 11.29 -7.68 30.22
C ILE A 21 10.63 -8.63 29.22
N GLN A 22 10.71 -9.93 29.50
CA GLN A 22 9.71 -10.85 28.97
C GLN A 22 8.41 -10.54 29.72
N ALA A 23 7.62 -9.62 29.17
CA ALA A 23 6.18 -9.75 29.32
C ALA A 23 5.82 -10.99 28.50
N ASP A 24 5.34 -12.00 29.20
CA ASP A 24 4.90 -13.29 28.66
C ASP A 24 3.63 -13.05 27.83
N TRP A 25 3.79 -12.59 26.58
CA TRP A 25 2.72 -12.48 25.61
C TRP A 25 2.68 -13.77 24.81
N ASN A 26 1.76 -14.66 25.19
CA ASN A 26 1.53 -15.90 24.48
C ASN A 26 0.63 -15.59 23.26
N GLU A 27 1.24 -15.31 22.10
CA GLU A 27 0.55 -15.02 20.82
C GLU A 27 -0.24 -16.22 20.26
N ASP A 28 -0.01 -17.42 20.78
CA ASP A 28 -0.58 -18.68 20.24
C ASP A 28 -2.08 -18.91 20.55
N ASP A 29 -2.76 -17.99 21.24
CA ASP A 29 -4.15 -18.21 21.72
C ASP A 29 -5.17 -17.11 21.35
N LEU A 30 -4.83 -16.22 20.40
CA LEU A 30 -5.79 -15.21 19.91
C LEU A 30 -6.72 -15.81 18.85
N LEU A 31 -7.98 -16.03 19.23
CA LEU A 31 -9.05 -16.45 18.33
C LEU A 31 -9.41 -15.37 17.31
N MET A 32 -9.70 -15.77 16.07
CA MET A 32 -10.25 -14.88 15.04
C MET A 32 -11.63 -14.33 15.46
N PRO A 33 -12.06 -13.14 14.99
CA PRO A 33 -13.33 -12.52 15.38
C PRO A 33 -14.56 -13.44 15.25
N ASP A 34 -14.66 -14.20 14.17
CA ASP A 34 -15.79 -15.13 13.96
C ASP A 34 -15.77 -16.35 14.90
N GLN A 35 -14.58 -16.72 15.39
CA GLN A 35 -14.42 -17.77 16.39
C GLN A 35 -14.65 -17.24 17.81
N ALA A 36 -14.23 -16.00 18.08
CA ALA A 36 -14.39 -15.31 19.35
C ALA A 36 -15.84 -14.86 19.59
N PHE A 37 -16.57 -14.47 18.54
CA PHE A 37 -17.94 -13.96 18.58
C PHE A 37 -18.85 -14.80 17.66
N GLN A 38 -19.23 -15.99 18.11
CA GLN A 38 -20.06 -16.90 17.31
C GLN A 38 -21.53 -16.47 17.38
N ILE A 39 -22.07 -15.98 16.25
CA ILE A 39 -23.47 -15.58 16.13
C ILE A 39 -24.36 -16.77 15.73
N SER A 40 -25.57 -16.80 16.28
CA SER A 40 -26.64 -17.71 15.88
C SER A 40 -27.98 -16.97 15.92
N ALA A 41 -28.84 -17.16 14.92
CA ALA A 41 -30.15 -16.53 14.88
C ALA A 41 -31.24 -17.57 14.64
N GLN A 42 -32.36 -17.45 15.35
CA GLN A 42 -33.51 -18.35 15.26
C GLN A 42 -34.81 -17.55 15.33
N SER A 43 -35.82 -17.94 14.55
CA SER A 43 -37.19 -17.42 14.68
C SER A 43 -37.86 -18.10 15.88
N VAL A 44 -38.21 -17.34 16.91
CA VAL A 44 -38.89 -17.89 18.11
C VAL A 44 -40.40 -17.88 17.92
N THR A 45 -40.92 -16.83 17.28
CA THR A 45 -42.32 -16.66 16.89
C THR A 45 -42.39 -16.10 15.48
N ALA A 46 -43.60 -16.06 14.89
CA ALA A 46 -43.80 -15.48 13.55
C ALA A 46 -43.35 -14.01 13.48
N ASP A 47 -43.37 -13.28 14.60
CA ASP A 47 -43.06 -11.84 14.62
C ASP A 47 -41.82 -11.50 15.47
N THR A 48 -41.02 -12.50 15.88
CA THR A 48 -39.85 -12.24 16.74
C THR A 48 -38.67 -13.15 16.40
N LEU A 49 -37.53 -12.52 16.16
CA LEU A 49 -36.23 -13.19 16.00
C LEU A 49 -35.44 -13.11 17.29
N LYS A 50 -34.74 -14.19 17.60
CA LYS A 50 -33.76 -14.23 18.67
C LYS A 50 -32.38 -14.44 18.09
N VAL A 51 -31.50 -13.48 18.32
CA VAL A 51 -30.09 -13.53 17.95
C VAL A 51 -29.26 -13.74 19.22
N GLU A 52 -28.38 -14.74 19.20
CA GLU A 52 -27.52 -15.09 20.31
C GLU A 52 -26.07 -15.13 19.85
N TRP A 53 -25.21 -14.42 20.57
CA TRP A 53 -23.76 -14.52 20.46
C TRP A 53 -23.19 -15.34 21.59
N ARG A 54 -22.32 -16.30 21.25
CA ARG A 54 -21.44 -16.99 22.19
C ARG A 54 -20.06 -16.33 22.11
N ILE A 55 -19.67 -15.68 23.20
CA ILE A 55 -18.42 -14.92 23.31
C ILE A 55 -17.40 -15.80 24.02
N ALA A 56 -16.22 -15.98 23.43
CA ALA A 56 -15.14 -16.77 24.02
C ALA A 56 -14.63 -16.16 25.35
N ASP A 57 -14.08 -17.01 26.21
CA ASP A 57 -13.50 -16.56 27.48
C ASP A 57 -12.30 -15.62 27.23
N GLY A 58 -12.24 -14.51 27.96
CA GLY A 58 -11.24 -13.45 27.73
C GLY A 58 -11.63 -12.42 26.67
N TYR A 59 -12.84 -12.50 26.10
CA TYR A 59 -13.38 -11.53 25.15
C TYR A 59 -14.64 -10.85 25.68
N TYR A 60 -14.93 -9.65 25.17
CA TYR A 60 -16.15 -8.90 25.45
C TYR A 60 -16.62 -8.11 24.23
N MET A 61 -17.94 -7.88 24.16
CA MET A 61 -18.59 -7.19 23.04
C MET A 61 -19.34 -5.95 23.55
N TYR A 62 -19.27 -4.83 22.81
CA TYR A 62 -19.92 -3.59 23.21
C TYR A 62 -21.41 -3.60 22.88
N ARG A 63 -22.25 -3.24 23.85
CA ARG A 63 -23.71 -3.18 23.67
C ARG A 63 -24.11 -2.14 22.62
N ASP A 64 -23.52 -0.96 22.69
CA ASP A 64 -23.91 0.19 21.87
C ASP A 64 -23.36 0.13 20.44
N LYS A 65 -22.63 -0.94 20.09
CA LYS A 65 -22.05 -1.18 18.77
C LYS A 65 -22.71 -2.34 18.01
N ILE A 66 -23.87 -2.80 18.48
CA ILE A 66 -24.66 -3.86 17.84
C ILE A 66 -25.74 -3.20 16.97
N HIS A 67 -25.68 -3.42 15.66
CA HIS A 67 -26.68 -2.95 14.69
C HIS A 67 -27.15 -4.08 13.78
N PHE A 68 -28.41 -4.02 13.36
CA PHE A 68 -29.03 -5.03 12.51
C PHE A 68 -29.61 -4.39 11.25
N ASP A 69 -29.30 -5.00 10.10
CA ASP A 69 -29.77 -4.60 8.78
C ASP A 69 -30.37 -5.83 8.06
N THR A 70 -31.34 -5.61 7.16
CA THR A 70 -31.89 -6.67 6.29
C THR A 70 -32.16 -6.15 4.89
N GLU A 71 -31.98 -7.02 3.89
CA GLU A 71 -32.23 -6.76 2.47
C GLU A 71 -33.50 -7.47 1.97
N ALA A 72 -34.28 -8.08 2.88
CA ALA A 72 -35.47 -8.84 2.51
C ALA A 72 -36.67 -7.92 2.18
N ILE A 73 -37.20 -8.08 0.97
CA ILE A 73 -38.36 -7.32 0.48
C ILE A 73 -39.60 -7.66 1.33
N GLY A 74 -40.20 -6.63 1.94
CA GLY A 74 -41.43 -6.78 2.73
C GLY A 74 -41.23 -7.19 4.19
N ILE A 75 -40.01 -7.04 4.73
CA ILE A 75 -39.70 -7.31 6.14
C ILE A 75 -39.03 -6.07 6.75
N GLU A 76 -39.69 -5.45 7.72
CA GLU A 76 -39.11 -4.37 8.52
C GLU A 76 -38.70 -4.89 9.90
N LEU A 77 -37.46 -4.59 10.31
CA LEU A 77 -36.96 -4.88 11.65
C LEU A 77 -37.39 -3.74 12.61
N GLY A 78 -38.00 -4.07 13.74
CA GLY A 78 -38.24 -3.10 14.81
C GLY A 78 -37.05 -2.95 15.76
N GLU A 79 -37.19 -2.10 16.78
CA GLU A 79 -36.10 -1.84 17.74
C GLU A 79 -35.67 -3.12 18.48
N PRO A 80 -34.37 -3.46 18.47
CA PRO A 80 -33.86 -4.69 19.10
C PRO A 80 -33.85 -4.58 20.63
N GLY A 81 -34.52 -5.51 21.30
CA GLY A 81 -34.46 -5.71 22.74
C GLY A 81 -33.16 -6.41 23.14
N LEU A 82 -32.16 -5.63 23.57
CA LEU A 82 -30.87 -6.15 24.02
C LEU A 82 -30.89 -6.59 25.51
N SER A 83 -30.26 -7.72 25.83
CA SER A 83 -30.21 -8.24 27.21
C SER A 83 -29.40 -7.36 28.17
N LYS A 84 -29.50 -7.60 29.49
CA LYS A 84 -28.78 -6.78 30.50
C LYS A 84 -27.25 -6.87 30.32
N ALA A 85 -26.61 -5.76 29.98
CA ALA A 85 -25.16 -5.65 29.88
C ALA A 85 -24.52 -5.31 31.24
N LYS A 86 -23.23 -5.63 31.40
CA LYS A 86 -22.42 -5.24 32.55
C LYS A 86 -21.64 -3.97 32.21
N ILE A 87 -21.60 -3.02 33.13
CA ILE A 87 -20.78 -1.81 32.96
C ILE A 87 -19.32 -2.16 33.26
N LYS A 88 -18.41 -1.80 32.35
CA LYS A 88 -16.96 -1.92 32.50
C LYS A 88 -16.34 -0.55 32.20
N GLN A 89 -15.34 -0.17 33.00
CA GLN A 89 -14.44 0.93 32.64
C GLN A 89 -13.41 0.38 31.66
N ASP A 90 -13.53 0.79 30.40
CA ASP A 90 -12.63 0.42 29.34
C ASP A 90 -11.56 1.51 29.10
N GLU A 91 -10.32 1.10 28.83
CA GLU A 91 -9.20 2.02 28.65
C GLU A 91 -9.32 2.85 27.37
N PHE A 92 -10.06 2.37 26.36
CA PHE A 92 -10.24 3.06 25.08
C PHE A 92 -11.51 3.91 25.03
N PHE A 93 -12.59 3.45 25.66
CA PHE A 93 -13.92 4.04 25.50
C PHE A 93 -14.56 4.56 26.81
N GLY A 94 -13.87 4.45 27.95
CA GLY A 94 -14.40 4.90 29.23
C GLY A 94 -15.48 3.96 29.78
N GLU A 95 -16.51 4.49 30.43
CA GLU A 95 -17.58 3.67 31.03
C GLU A 95 -18.52 3.13 29.94
N VAL A 96 -18.42 1.83 29.65
CA VAL A 96 -19.15 1.19 28.54
C VAL A 96 -19.90 -0.06 29.00
N ALA A 97 -21.07 -0.26 28.41
CA ALA A 97 -21.89 -1.45 28.63
C ALA A 97 -21.40 -2.60 27.74
N ILE A 98 -20.95 -3.70 28.36
CA ILE A 98 -20.36 -4.86 27.67
C ILE A 98 -21.11 -6.17 27.95
N TYR A 99 -21.00 -7.10 27.00
CA TYR A 99 -21.40 -8.49 27.13
C TYR A 99 -20.18 -9.40 27.25
N ARG A 100 -20.29 -10.42 28.10
CA ARG A 100 -19.32 -11.51 28.24
C ARG A 100 -20.05 -12.85 28.22
N ASN A 101 -19.42 -13.86 27.65
CA ASN A 101 -19.88 -15.24 27.49
C ASN A 101 -21.11 -15.38 26.57
N LYS A 102 -22.15 -14.56 26.78
CA LYS A 102 -23.40 -14.60 26.04
C LYS A 102 -24.02 -13.20 25.88
N ALA A 103 -24.39 -12.85 24.64
CA ALA A 103 -25.24 -11.70 24.34
C ALA A 103 -26.51 -12.19 23.63
N VAL A 104 -27.66 -11.60 23.96
CA VAL A 104 -28.96 -11.99 23.37
C VAL A 104 -29.68 -10.73 22.95
N ALA A 105 -30.19 -10.72 21.71
CA ALA A 105 -31.03 -9.68 21.15
C ALA A 105 -32.35 -10.30 20.67
N GLU A 106 -33.47 -9.69 21.04
CA GLU A 106 -34.80 -10.04 20.56
C GLU A 106 -35.28 -8.94 19.59
N ILE A 107 -35.49 -9.28 18.33
CA ILE A 107 -35.81 -8.33 17.26
C ILE A 107 -37.27 -8.56 16.83
N PRO A 108 -38.18 -7.60 17.06
CA PRO A 108 -39.54 -7.69 16.54
C PRO A 108 -39.54 -7.50 15.02
N LEU A 109 -40.38 -8.25 14.31
CA LEU A 109 -40.52 -8.19 12.86
C LEU A 109 -41.90 -7.66 12.48
N LYS A 110 -41.96 -6.79 11.46
CA LYS A 110 -43.20 -6.49 10.74
C LYS A 110 -43.11 -7.11 9.34
N ARG A 111 -44.09 -7.96 9.00
CA ARG A 111 -44.14 -8.65 7.71
C ARG A 111 -45.38 -8.23 6.94
N ILE A 112 -45.24 -8.00 5.63
CA ILE A 112 -46.37 -7.83 4.70
C ILE A 112 -46.77 -9.17 4.06
N GLN A 113 -48.05 -9.33 3.69
CA GLN A 113 -48.51 -10.56 3.01
C GLN A 113 -47.78 -10.74 1.68
N GLY A 114 -47.05 -11.86 1.54
CA GLY A 114 -46.19 -12.16 0.39
C GLY A 114 -44.67 -12.06 0.65
N SER A 115 -44.25 -11.81 1.89
CA SER A 115 -42.84 -11.79 2.29
C SER A 115 -42.12 -13.13 2.05
N THR A 116 -40.83 -13.07 1.72
CA THR A 116 -39.96 -14.23 1.51
C THR A 116 -39.85 -15.14 2.76
N GLU A 117 -39.82 -16.46 2.55
CA GLU A 117 -39.72 -17.47 3.63
C GLU A 117 -38.32 -17.55 4.25
N THR A 118 -37.33 -16.95 3.58
CA THR A 118 -35.92 -16.90 4.01
C THR A 118 -35.49 -15.45 4.24
N LEU A 119 -34.88 -15.21 5.40
CA LEU A 119 -34.35 -13.91 5.80
C LEU A 119 -32.82 -13.97 5.86
N LEU A 120 -32.18 -13.02 5.17
CA LEU A 120 -30.77 -12.70 5.38
C LEU A 120 -30.69 -11.57 6.41
N LEU A 121 -30.19 -11.89 7.60
CA LEU A 121 -29.94 -10.92 8.67
C LEU A 121 -28.47 -10.53 8.66
N LYS A 122 -28.18 -9.23 8.52
CA LYS A 122 -26.83 -8.69 8.63
C LYS A 122 -26.67 -8.04 10.02
N ALA A 123 -25.78 -8.58 10.84
CA ALA A 123 -25.51 -8.06 12.18
C ALA A 123 -24.10 -7.45 12.23
N ARG A 124 -24.03 -6.13 12.45
CA ARG A 124 -22.79 -5.40 12.71
C ARG A 124 -22.50 -5.47 14.20
N SER A 125 -21.30 -5.90 14.57
CA SER A 125 -20.88 -5.94 15.98
C SER A 125 -19.41 -5.56 16.15
N GLN A 126 -19.02 -5.19 17.37
CA GLN A 126 -17.64 -4.87 17.70
C GLN A 126 -17.29 -5.35 19.12
N GLY A 127 -16.12 -5.95 19.27
CA GLY A 127 -15.62 -6.42 20.56
C GLY A 127 -14.10 -6.34 20.68
N CYS A 128 -13.61 -6.61 21.88
CA CYS A 128 -12.19 -6.60 22.20
C CYS A 128 -11.82 -7.81 23.06
N ALA A 129 -10.54 -8.18 23.03
CA ALA A 129 -9.93 -9.09 23.96
C ALA A 129 -9.48 -8.35 25.23
N ASP A 130 -9.50 -9.02 26.36
CA ASP A 130 -8.98 -8.50 27.64
C ASP A 130 -7.47 -8.24 27.60
N GLN A 131 -6.77 -8.80 26.62
CA GLN A 131 -5.35 -8.60 26.36
C GLN A 131 -5.03 -7.24 25.70
N GLY A 132 -6.03 -6.35 25.57
CA GLY A 132 -5.85 -4.98 25.07
C GLY A 132 -5.98 -4.82 23.55
N ILE A 133 -6.45 -5.87 22.84
CA ILE A 133 -6.65 -5.85 21.39
C ILE A 133 -8.13 -5.66 21.08
N CYS A 134 -8.46 -4.58 20.37
CA CYS A 134 -9.82 -4.32 19.90
C CYS A 134 -9.96 -4.64 18.41
N PHE A 135 -10.99 -5.40 18.07
CA PHE A 135 -11.28 -5.72 16.67
C PHE A 135 -12.04 -4.56 16.01
N PRO A 136 -11.86 -4.35 14.69
CA PRO A 136 -12.68 -3.42 13.94
C PRO A 136 -14.14 -3.93 13.88
N PRO A 137 -15.12 -3.04 13.64
CA PRO A 137 -16.52 -3.45 13.45
C PRO A 137 -16.62 -4.49 12.32
N HIS A 138 -17.16 -5.67 12.62
CA HIS A 138 -17.32 -6.74 11.65
C HIS A 138 -18.79 -7.05 11.40
N MET A 139 -19.10 -7.39 10.15
CA MET A 139 -20.44 -7.75 9.69
C MET A 139 -20.56 -9.27 9.64
N GLN A 140 -21.55 -9.82 10.33
CA GLN A 140 -21.84 -11.25 10.29
C GLN A 140 -23.22 -11.47 9.68
N GLU A 141 -23.28 -12.33 8.65
CA GLU A 141 -24.52 -12.63 7.93
C GLU A 141 -25.08 -13.98 8.37
N VAL A 142 -26.36 -14.00 8.75
CA VAL A 142 -27.06 -15.24 9.14
C VAL A 142 -28.29 -15.42 8.28
N ARG A 143 -28.38 -16.58 7.61
CA ARG A 143 -29.56 -17.00 6.87
C ARG A 143 -30.46 -17.83 7.78
N LEU A 144 -31.71 -17.44 7.94
CA LEU A 144 -32.70 -18.19 8.72
C LEU A 144 -34.01 -18.35 7.95
N ALA A 145 -34.65 -19.51 8.15
CA ALA A 145 -36.01 -19.74 7.70
C ALA A 145 -36.98 -19.16 8.72
N LEU A 146 -37.96 -18.39 8.24
CA LEU A 146 -38.97 -17.76 9.07
C LEU A 146 -40.12 -18.73 9.34
N LEU A 147 -40.67 -18.70 10.56
CA LEU A 147 -41.87 -19.47 10.87
C LEU A 147 -43.08 -18.93 10.08
N PRO A 148 -43.97 -19.80 9.57
CA PRO A 148 -45.15 -19.38 8.82
C PRO A 148 -46.11 -18.57 9.72
N MET A 149 -46.71 -17.53 9.15
CA MET A 149 -47.72 -16.71 9.84
C MET A 149 -48.95 -17.57 10.17
N PRO A 150 -49.58 -17.41 11.35
CA PRO A 150 -50.87 -18.03 11.62
C PRO A 150 -51.91 -17.55 10.58
N LEU A 151 -52.50 -18.49 9.85
CA LEU A 151 -53.62 -18.22 8.94
C LEU A 151 -54.87 -17.94 9.77
N GLU A 152 -55.13 -16.66 10.07
CA GLU A 152 -56.44 -16.25 10.57
C GLU A 152 -57.35 -15.91 9.37
N ASN A 153 -58.36 -16.76 9.18
CA ASN A 153 -59.43 -16.60 8.20
C ASN A 153 -60.20 -15.29 8.46
N ALA A 154 -60.33 -14.44 7.45
CA ALA A 154 -61.59 -14.29 6.70
C ALA A 154 -61.64 -12.93 5.97
N ALA A 155 -61.93 -13.05 4.67
CA ALA A 155 -62.64 -12.12 3.81
C ALA A 155 -63.07 -10.76 4.41
N ALA A 156 -62.56 -9.69 3.81
CA ALA A 156 -63.39 -8.53 3.49
C ALA A 156 -62.94 -7.99 2.12
N GLU A 157 -63.90 -7.99 1.21
CA GLU A 157 -63.85 -7.28 -0.05
C GLU A 157 -63.46 -5.80 0.12
N SER A 158 -63.15 -5.24 -1.03
CA SER A 158 -63.58 -3.91 -1.47
C SER A 158 -62.55 -2.78 -1.49
N THR A 159 -62.46 -2.27 -2.72
CA THR A 159 -62.30 -0.88 -3.10
C THR A 159 -60.94 -0.27 -2.89
N ILE A 160 -60.25 -0.12 -4.03
CA ILE A 160 -59.31 0.97 -4.29
C ILE A 160 -60.09 2.28 -4.16
N PRO A 161 -59.84 3.15 -3.18
CA PRO A 161 -60.24 4.54 -3.25
C PRO A 161 -59.04 5.34 -3.76
N SER A 162 -59.22 5.96 -4.92
CA SER A 162 -58.46 7.12 -5.34
C SER A 162 -58.49 8.19 -4.23
N LEU A 163 -57.32 8.57 -3.70
CA LEU A 163 -57.09 9.78 -2.90
C LEU A 163 -55.83 10.43 -3.50
N ALA A 164 -55.96 11.44 -4.36
CA ALA A 164 -56.25 12.82 -3.99
C ALA A 164 -55.23 13.33 -2.95
N LEU A 165 -54.17 13.94 -3.49
CA LEU A 165 -53.26 14.84 -2.81
C LEU A 165 -54.05 15.98 -2.16
N GLN A 166 -54.08 16.04 -0.83
CA GLN A 166 -54.06 17.33 -0.12
C GLN A 166 -53.81 17.17 1.39
N ASP A 167 -52.73 17.83 1.80
CA ASP A 167 -52.45 18.46 3.10
C ASP A 167 -52.73 17.69 4.39
N SER A 168 -51.65 17.16 4.94
CA SER A 168 -51.33 17.38 6.36
C SER A 168 -49.83 17.58 6.51
N ALA A 169 -49.45 18.82 6.83
CA ALA A 169 -48.09 19.28 7.06
C ALA A 169 -47.32 18.42 8.09
N PRO A 170 -46.01 18.20 7.91
CA PRO A 170 -45.17 17.64 8.94
C PRO A 170 -44.85 18.69 10.00
N LEU A 171 -45.09 18.31 11.25
CA LEU A 171 -44.78 19.08 12.44
C LEU A 171 -43.30 18.90 12.80
N PHE A 172 -42.39 19.23 11.88
CA PHE A 172 -40.97 19.44 12.13
C PHE A 172 -40.45 20.44 11.07
N ASP A 173 -40.55 21.71 11.43
CA ASP A 173 -39.83 22.81 10.79
C ASP A 173 -38.38 22.76 11.28
N ASN A 174 -37.49 22.24 10.44
CA ASN A 174 -36.07 22.58 10.45
C ASN A 174 -35.69 22.85 9.00
N GLY A 175 -35.06 23.99 8.80
CA GLY A 175 -34.78 24.57 7.48
C GLY A 175 -34.00 23.65 6.56
N ALA A 176 -34.13 23.94 5.26
CA ALA A 176 -33.42 23.31 4.16
C ALA A 176 -31.94 23.01 4.49
N GLU A 177 -31.67 21.74 4.75
CA GLU A 177 -30.35 21.13 4.67
C GLU A 177 -30.46 20.04 3.60
N ASP A 178 -29.57 20.11 2.61
CA ASP A 178 -29.62 19.32 1.37
C ASP A 178 -29.74 17.81 1.64
N GLU A 179 -30.91 17.25 1.35
CA GLU A 179 -31.18 15.82 1.44
C GLU A 179 -30.34 15.08 0.38
N LEU A 180 -29.49 14.16 0.85
CA LEU A 180 -28.54 13.44 0.01
C LEU A 180 -29.29 12.44 -0.87
N LEU A 181 -29.38 12.75 -2.18
CA LEU A 181 -30.13 11.94 -3.15
C LEU A 181 -29.48 10.56 -3.35
N ASP A 182 -30.29 9.54 -3.65
CA ASP A 182 -29.79 8.24 -4.06
C ASP A 182 -29.01 8.33 -5.39
N PRO A 183 -27.94 7.52 -5.61
CA PRO A 183 -27.10 7.62 -6.79
C PRO A 183 -27.86 7.49 -8.13
N GLU A 184 -28.91 6.66 -8.17
CA GLU A 184 -29.74 6.47 -9.37
C GLU A 184 -30.68 7.66 -9.64
N GLN A 185 -31.05 8.41 -8.60
CA GLN A 185 -31.82 9.64 -8.73
C GLN A 185 -30.90 10.81 -9.07
N ALA A 186 -29.69 10.82 -8.53
CA ALA A 186 -28.68 11.84 -8.75
C ALA A 186 -28.12 11.84 -10.17
N TYR A 187 -27.97 10.66 -10.79
CA TYR A 187 -27.39 10.52 -12.14
C TYR A 187 -28.22 9.57 -13.01
N GLN A 188 -29.06 10.14 -13.87
CA GLN A 188 -29.87 9.37 -14.81
C GLN A 188 -29.16 9.32 -16.17
N LEU A 189 -28.55 8.16 -16.48
CA LEU A 189 -27.92 7.91 -17.77
C LEU A 189 -28.90 7.23 -18.73
N SER A 190 -29.01 7.78 -19.94
CA SER A 190 -29.72 7.17 -21.06
C SER A 190 -28.80 7.03 -22.28
N ALA A 191 -28.89 5.89 -22.97
CA ALA A 191 -28.14 5.61 -24.19
C ALA A 191 -29.10 5.30 -25.33
N ARG A 192 -28.88 5.91 -26.49
CA ARG A 192 -29.70 5.75 -27.71
C ARG A 192 -28.80 5.57 -28.92
N VAL A 193 -29.27 4.80 -29.90
CA VAL A 193 -28.63 4.67 -31.20
C VAL A 193 -29.20 5.76 -32.10
N GLU A 194 -28.39 6.75 -32.48
CA GLU A 194 -28.82 7.84 -33.36
C GLU A 194 -28.75 7.36 -34.82
N ASP A 195 -27.59 6.86 -35.21
CA ASP A 195 -27.33 6.23 -36.50
C ASP A 195 -26.59 4.91 -36.30
N GLY A 196 -26.57 4.04 -37.32
CA GLY A 196 -25.83 2.77 -37.25
C GLY A 196 -24.31 2.91 -37.03
N THR A 197 -23.79 4.14 -36.96
CA THR A 197 -22.40 4.55 -36.70
C THR A 197 -22.25 5.55 -35.54
N HIS A 198 -23.33 6.00 -34.87
CA HIS A 198 -23.27 6.98 -33.78
C HIS A 198 -24.20 6.60 -32.61
N LEU A 199 -23.65 6.60 -31.40
CA LEU A 199 -24.39 6.47 -30.16
C LEU A 199 -24.50 7.81 -29.45
N GLN A 200 -25.71 8.16 -29.03
CA GLN A 200 -25.95 9.32 -28.19
C GLN A 200 -26.14 8.86 -26.74
N LEU A 201 -25.31 9.40 -25.83
CA LEU A 201 -25.42 9.23 -24.39
C LEU A 201 -25.81 10.55 -23.74
N ASP A 202 -26.89 10.55 -22.98
CA ASP A 202 -27.35 11.72 -22.24
C ASP A 202 -27.40 11.39 -20.73
N TRP A 203 -26.61 12.13 -19.94
CA TRP A 203 -26.69 12.16 -18.49
C TRP A 203 -27.56 13.34 -18.05
N ALA A 204 -28.57 13.09 -17.23
CA ALA A 204 -29.25 14.11 -16.44
C ALA A 204 -28.73 14.06 -14.99
N ILE A 205 -28.19 15.19 -14.52
CA ILE A 205 -27.55 15.36 -13.22
C ILE A 205 -28.48 16.18 -12.34
N ALA A 206 -28.81 15.66 -11.15
CA ALA A 206 -29.68 16.36 -10.22
C ALA A 206 -29.04 17.65 -9.67
N LYS A 207 -29.87 18.62 -9.28
CA LYS A 207 -29.37 19.86 -8.65
C LYS A 207 -28.69 19.53 -7.32
N GLY A 208 -27.54 20.15 -7.06
CA GLY A 208 -26.73 19.89 -5.87
C GLY A 208 -25.77 18.71 -6.02
N THR A 209 -25.62 18.14 -7.22
CA THR A 209 -24.60 17.12 -7.52
C THR A 209 -23.84 17.47 -8.81
N TYR A 210 -22.66 16.87 -8.99
CA TYR A 210 -21.79 17.10 -10.14
C TYR A 210 -21.04 15.84 -10.54
N LEU A 211 -20.74 15.71 -11.83
CA LEU A 211 -20.08 14.55 -12.42
C LEU A 211 -18.64 14.87 -12.85
N TYR A 212 -17.68 14.01 -12.54
CA TYR A 212 -16.28 14.23 -12.93
C TYR A 212 -16.02 13.91 -14.41
N GLN A 213 -15.39 14.84 -15.12
CA GLN A 213 -15.02 14.63 -16.52
C GLN A 213 -14.03 13.46 -16.70
N ASP A 214 -13.02 13.35 -15.84
CA ASP A 214 -11.96 12.34 -15.94
C ASP A 214 -12.39 10.92 -15.51
N LYS A 215 -13.58 10.80 -14.91
CA LYS A 215 -14.13 9.52 -14.45
C LYS A 215 -15.16 8.90 -15.38
N ILE A 216 -15.55 9.58 -16.46
CA ILE A 216 -16.41 9.01 -17.49
C ILE A 216 -15.56 8.08 -18.36
N LYS A 217 -15.82 6.78 -18.29
CA LYS A 217 -15.18 5.75 -19.11
C LYS A 217 -16.23 4.90 -19.80
N LEU A 218 -16.06 4.73 -21.11
CA LEU A 218 -16.97 3.95 -21.95
C LEU A 218 -16.22 2.79 -22.58
N SER A 219 -16.83 1.60 -22.55
CA SER A 219 -16.29 0.39 -23.18
C SER A 219 -17.42 -0.48 -23.73
N LEU A 220 -17.12 -1.26 -24.75
CA LEU A 220 -18.01 -2.34 -25.22
C LEU A 220 -17.57 -3.66 -24.59
N ALA A 221 -18.51 -4.55 -24.29
CA ALA A 221 -18.17 -5.86 -23.74
C ALA A 221 -17.39 -6.73 -24.76
N GLU A 222 -16.50 -7.59 -24.27
CA GLU A 222 -15.61 -8.42 -25.09
C GLU A 222 -16.36 -9.28 -26.12
N ASN A 223 -15.76 -9.49 -27.31
CA ASN A 223 -16.26 -10.28 -28.45
C ASN A 223 -17.40 -9.69 -29.30
N GLN A 224 -17.44 -8.36 -29.48
CA GLN A 224 -18.43 -7.71 -30.35
C GLN A 224 -17.83 -7.22 -31.68
N THR A 225 -18.64 -7.17 -32.74
CA THR A 225 -18.26 -6.76 -34.11
C THR A 225 -18.15 -5.24 -34.28
N ALA A 226 -18.11 -4.49 -33.18
CA ALA A 226 -18.04 -3.04 -33.14
C ALA A 226 -17.00 -2.57 -32.12
N VAL A 227 -16.30 -1.49 -32.44
CA VAL A 227 -15.33 -0.80 -31.58
C VAL A 227 -15.78 0.66 -31.44
N LEU A 228 -15.66 1.24 -30.24
CA LEU A 228 -15.89 2.66 -30.05
C LEU A 228 -14.77 3.45 -30.74
N GLY A 229 -15.13 4.40 -31.60
CA GLY A 229 -14.19 5.37 -32.15
C GLY A 229 -13.75 6.38 -31.10
N GLN A 230 -12.82 7.26 -31.47
CA GLN A 230 -12.42 8.37 -30.60
C GLN A 230 -13.61 9.31 -30.39
N PHE A 231 -13.94 9.57 -29.13
CA PHE A 231 -14.98 10.51 -28.72
C PHE A 231 -14.34 11.66 -27.93
N GLU A 232 -14.82 12.87 -28.17
CA GLU A 232 -14.41 14.06 -27.40
C GLU A 232 -15.47 14.38 -26.36
N LEU A 233 -15.03 14.54 -25.12
CA LEU A 233 -15.89 14.99 -24.03
C LEU A 233 -16.16 16.51 -24.19
N PRO A 234 -17.38 17.00 -23.90
CA PRO A 234 -17.69 18.42 -23.99
C PRO A 234 -16.84 19.26 -23.03
N GLN A 235 -16.80 20.59 -23.22
CA GLN A 235 -16.08 21.45 -22.29
C GLN A 235 -16.73 21.39 -20.90
N ALA A 236 -15.94 21.02 -19.90
CA ALA A 236 -16.35 20.95 -18.50
C ALA A 236 -16.05 22.26 -17.76
N GLU A 237 -16.80 22.52 -16.69
CA GLU A 237 -16.55 23.64 -15.81
C GLU A 237 -15.44 23.27 -14.82
N ILE A 238 -14.47 24.16 -14.61
CA ILE A 238 -13.41 23.95 -13.60
C ILE A 238 -13.95 24.41 -12.26
N LYS A 239 -14.24 23.46 -11.39
CA LYS A 239 -14.61 23.74 -10.01
C LYS A 239 -13.36 23.78 -9.14
N GLN A 240 -13.13 24.95 -8.54
CA GLN A 240 -12.00 25.17 -7.63
C GLN A 240 -12.27 24.55 -6.27
N ASP A 241 -11.22 24.12 -5.57
CA ASP A 241 -11.28 23.60 -4.20
C ASP A 241 -12.31 22.47 -3.98
N SER A 242 -12.44 21.57 -4.95
CA SER A 242 -13.38 20.45 -4.85
C SER A 242 -12.75 19.21 -4.23
N VAL A 243 -13.56 18.45 -3.49
CA VAL A 243 -13.15 17.17 -2.90
C VAL A 243 -12.98 16.14 -4.00
N ARG A 244 -11.75 15.78 -4.32
CA ARG A 244 -11.40 14.71 -5.24
C ARG A 244 -11.84 13.35 -4.69
N PRO A 245 -12.01 12.33 -5.55
CA PRO A 245 -12.39 10.98 -5.11
C PRO A 245 -11.43 10.31 -4.10
N ASP A 246 -10.21 10.82 -3.97
CA ASP A 246 -9.19 10.39 -2.99
C ASP A 246 -9.28 11.14 -1.65
N GLY A 247 -10.26 12.04 -1.49
CA GLY A 247 -10.46 12.86 -0.30
C GLY A 247 -9.58 14.11 -0.25
N THR A 248 -8.75 14.37 -1.26
CA THR A 248 -7.93 15.59 -1.34
C THR A 248 -8.73 16.75 -1.93
N ILE A 249 -8.33 17.99 -1.66
CA ILE A 249 -9.01 19.19 -2.19
C ILE A 249 -8.19 19.74 -3.36
N GLY A 250 -8.84 20.03 -4.49
CA GLY A 250 -8.20 20.72 -5.60
C GLY A 250 -9.10 20.97 -6.80
N ASP A 251 -8.57 21.67 -7.80
CA ASP A 251 -9.30 22.02 -9.01
C ASP A 251 -9.61 20.77 -9.83
N VAL A 252 -10.87 20.60 -10.22
CA VAL A 252 -11.38 19.47 -10.99
C VAL A 252 -12.38 19.91 -12.04
N ALA A 253 -12.32 19.29 -13.21
CA ALA A 253 -13.24 19.53 -14.30
C ALA A 253 -14.52 18.70 -14.08
N VAL A 254 -15.66 19.37 -13.97
CA VAL A 254 -16.95 18.78 -13.62
C VAL A 254 -18.06 19.21 -14.55
N TYR A 255 -19.14 18.45 -14.56
CA TYR A 255 -20.38 18.77 -15.23
C TYR A 255 -21.54 18.90 -14.25
N HIS A 256 -22.41 19.87 -14.51
CA HIS A 256 -23.67 20.09 -13.81
C HIS A 256 -24.84 19.98 -14.79
N ASP A 257 -26.03 19.76 -14.26
CA ASP A 257 -27.33 19.68 -14.95
C ASP A 257 -27.45 18.57 -16.02
N GLN A 258 -26.70 18.63 -17.10
CA GLN A 258 -26.78 17.66 -18.19
C GLN A 258 -25.47 17.51 -18.98
N VAL A 259 -25.18 16.30 -19.44
CA VAL A 259 -24.06 16.00 -20.33
C VAL A 259 -24.56 15.17 -21.49
N ALA A 260 -24.39 15.66 -22.71
CA ALA A 260 -24.65 14.92 -23.94
C ALA A 260 -23.33 14.56 -24.62
N LEU A 261 -23.15 13.29 -24.96
CA LEU A 261 -21.96 12.77 -25.62
C LEU A 261 -22.36 11.97 -26.86
N ASN A 262 -21.79 12.34 -28.00
CA ASN A 262 -21.91 11.58 -29.24
C ASN A 262 -20.66 10.71 -29.41
N VAL A 263 -20.85 9.40 -29.44
CA VAL A 263 -19.77 8.40 -29.53
C VAL A 263 -19.83 7.71 -30.88
N PRO A 264 -18.82 7.87 -31.74
CA PRO A 264 -18.79 7.18 -33.03
C PRO A 264 -18.52 5.69 -32.83
N LEU A 265 -19.16 4.84 -33.63
CA LEU A 265 -18.98 3.38 -33.67
C LEU A 265 -18.35 2.96 -34.99
N VAL A 266 -17.26 2.24 -34.87
CA VAL A 266 -16.59 1.56 -35.99
C VAL A 266 -17.04 0.12 -36.01
N ARG A 267 -17.72 -0.28 -37.08
CA ARG A 267 -18.29 -1.63 -37.22
C ARG A 267 -17.56 -2.40 -38.30
N SER A 268 -17.21 -3.65 -38.01
CA SER A 268 -16.59 -4.56 -38.98
C SER A 268 -17.62 -5.40 -39.77
N SER A 269 -18.90 -5.33 -39.39
CA SER A 269 -20.02 -5.99 -40.07
C SER A 269 -21.15 -5.00 -40.37
N THR A 270 -21.75 -5.12 -41.56
CA THR A 270 -22.88 -4.32 -42.04
C THR A 270 -24.24 -4.85 -41.58
N ASP A 271 -24.28 -6.06 -41.01
CA ASP A 271 -25.52 -6.71 -40.59
C ASP A 271 -26.07 -6.11 -39.28
N PRO A 272 -27.42 -6.13 -39.08
CA PRO A 272 -28.03 -5.77 -37.80
C PRO A 272 -27.48 -6.65 -36.68
N GLY A 273 -27.15 -6.05 -35.54
CA GLY A 273 -26.55 -6.77 -34.42
C GLY A 273 -26.83 -6.10 -33.08
N GLU A 274 -26.63 -6.83 -31.99
CA GLU A 274 -26.74 -6.29 -30.64
C GLU A 274 -25.36 -5.99 -30.07
N VAL A 275 -25.25 -4.86 -29.40
CA VAL A 275 -24.02 -4.39 -28.76
C VAL A 275 -24.33 -4.02 -27.32
N VAL A 276 -23.46 -4.44 -26.40
CA VAL A 276 -23.59 -4.14 -24.96
C VAL A 276 -22.58 -3.06 -24.60
N LEU A 277 -23.09 -1.87 -24.30
CA LEU A 277 -22.31 -0.72 -23.87
C LEU A 277 -22.20 -0.69 -22.35
N GLU A 278 -20.98 -0.66 -21.84
CA GLU A 278 -20.68 -0.47 -20.42
C GLU A 278 -20.18 0.95 -20.18
N ALA A 279 -20.93 1.72 -19.38
CA ALA A 279 -20.58 3.07 -18.98
C ALA A 279 -20.23 3.12 -17.49
N LYS A 280 -19.00 3.54 -17.19
CA LYS A 280 -18.49 3.79 -15.84
C LYS A 280 -18.37 5.27 -15.60
N TYR A 281 -18.92 5.76 -14.50
CA TYR A 281 -18.85 7.18 -14.15
C TYR A 281 -18.93 7.38 -12.63
N GLN A 282 -18.48 8.54 -12.16
CA GLN A 282 -18.48 8.90 -10.74
C GLN A 282 -18.76 10.39 -10.59
N GLY A 283 -19.54 10.74 -9.57
CA GLY A 283 -19.82 12.13 -9.19
C GLY A 283 -19.93 12.30 -7.69
N CYS A 284 -20.05 13.54 -7.24
CA CYS A 284 -20.21 13.89 -5.83
C CYS A 284 -21.34 14.89 -5.64
N ALA A 285 -21.90 14.92 -4.43
CA ALA A 285 -22.79 15.96 -3.99
C ALA A 285 -21.99 17.22 -3.62
N GLU A 286 -22.61 18.38 -3.81
CA GLU A 286 -22.06 19.71 -3.47
C GLU A 286 -21.72 19.84 -1.97
N ILE A 287 -22.39 19.07 -1.13
CA ILE A 287 -22.13 18.96 0.31
C ILE A 287 -20.86 18.17 0.68
N GLY A 288 -20.04 17.79 -0.31
CA GLY A 288 -18.73 17.16 -0.09
C GLY A 288 -18.76 15.64 0.09
N VAL A 289 -19.88 14.99 -0.24
CA VAL A 289 -20.02 13.53 -0.19
C VAL A 289 -19.94 12.95 -1.60
N CYS A 290 -18.98 12.05 -1.82
CA CYS A 290 -18.78 11.41 -3.11
C CYS A 290 -19.45 10.05 -3.20
N TYR A 291 -20.13 9.80 -4.32
CA TYR A 291 -20.75 8.51 -4.60
C TYR A 291 -19.69 7.50 -5.07
N PRO A 292 -19.87 6.19 -4.80
CA PRO A 292 -19.00 5.16 -5.33
C PRO A 292 -19.08 5.10 -6.88
N PRO A 293 -18.05 4.60 -7.58
CA PRO A 293 -18.09 4.45 -9.04
C PRO A 293 -19.28 3.60 -9.51
N ILE A 294 -20.11 4.17 -10.38
CA ILE A 294 -21.33 3.54 -10.90
C ILE A 294 -21.01 2.91 -12.25
N THR A 295 -21.41 1.66 -12.45
CA THR A 295 -21.32 0.96 -13.73
C THR A 295 -22.73 0.64 -14.24
N LYS A 296 -23.09 1.13 -15.42
CA LYS A 296 -24.36 0.82 -16.09
C LYS A 296 -24.10 0.10 -17.41
N GLN A 297 -24.89 -0.92 -17.71
CA GLN A 297 -24.84 -1.67 -18.95
C GLN A 297 -26.12 -1.45 -19.76
N PHE A 298 -25.96 -1.16 -21.05
CA PHE A 298 -27.07 -0.99 -21.99
C PHE A 298 -26.92 -1.95 -23.16
N THR A 299 -27.97 -2.74 -23.41
CA THR A 299 -28.06 -3.55 -24.64
C THR A 299 -28.71 -2.70 -25.73
N LEU A 300 -27.96 -2.41 -26.78
CA LEU A 300 -28.36 -1.54 -27.88
C LEU A 300 -28.46 -2.37 -29.17
N SER A 301 -29.61 -2.31 -29.83
CA SER A 301 -29.81 -2.94 -31.14
C SER A 301 -29.36 -1.99 -32.25
N LEU A 302 -28.33 -2.38 -32.98
CA LEU A 302 -27.77 -1.57 -34.06
C LEU A 302 -28.47 -1.88 -35.40
N PRO A 303 -28.95 -0.85 -36.14
CA PRO A 303 -29.51 -1.04 -37.47
C PRO A 303 -28.41 -1.44 -38.47
N GLY A 304 -28.78 -2.07 -39.59
CA GLY A 304 -27.81 -2.37 -40.67
C GLY A 304 -27.28 -1.08 -41.32
N ILE A 305 -25.99 -1.06 -41.65
CA ILE A 305 -25.32 0.10 -42.29
C ILE A 305 -24.93 -0.21 -43.74
N SER A 306 -24.93 0.80 -44.61
CA SER A 306 -24.49 0.64 -46.01
C SER A 306 -22.97 0.51 -46.11
N ALA A 307 -22.47 -0.21 -47.11
CA ALA A 307 -21.03 -0.40 -47.34
C ALA A 307 -20.25 0.93 -47.49
N ALA A 308 -20.89 1.99 -47.99
CA ALA A 308 -20.30 3.34 -48.07
C ALA A 308 -20.07 4.00 -46.70
N GLN A 309 -20.93 3.72 -45.71
CA GLN A 309 -20.81 4.27 -44.34
C GLN A 309 -19.75 3.50 -43.51
N ALA A 310 -19.51 2.23 -43.84
CA ALA A 310 -18.43 1.44 -43.24
C ALA A 310 -17.02 1.90 -43.69
N GLU A 311 -16.90 2.41 -44.92
CA GLU A 311 -15.64 2.98 -45.43
C GLU A 311 -15.32 4.36 -44.81
N GLU A 312 -16.31 5.23 -44.60
CA GLU A 312 -16.12 6.53 -43.93
C GLU A 312 -15.73 6.37 -42.45
N SER A 313 -16.31 5.39 -41.74
CA SER A 313 -15.98 5.09 -40.34
C SER A 313 -14.54 4.54 -40.16
N SER A 314 -14.02 3.85 -41.19
CA SER A 314 -12.64 3.35 -41.21
C SER A 314 -11.60 4.44 -41.52
N ALA A 315 -12.00 5.55 -42.17
CA ALA A 315 -11.10 6.65 -42.53
C ALA A 315 -10.72 7.57 -41.35
N VAL A 316 -11.53 7.59 -40.28
CA VAL A 316 -11.29 8.38 -39.06
C VAL A 316 -10.10 7.83 -38.24
N MET A 317 -9.68 6.58 -38.50
CA MET A 317 -8.59 5.91 -37.78
C MET A 317 -7.18 6.33 -38.25
N ALA A 318 -7.06 7.16 -39.29
CA ALA A 318 -5.78 7.46 -39.96
C ALA A 318 -5.19 8.87 -39.73
N ALA A 319 -5.73 9.68 -38.82
CA ALA A 319 -5.15 10.98 -38.47
C ALA A 319 -4.15 10.86 -37.30
N PRO A 320 -2.93 11.45 -37.37
CA PRO A 320 -1.94 11.33 -36.30
C PRO A 320 -2.34 12.20 -35.10
N ALA A 321 -2.49 11.57 -33.93
CA ALA A 321 -2.70 12.25 -32.66
C ALA A 321 -1.37 12.88 -32.17
N GLU A 322 -1.31 14.21 -32.14
CA GLU A 322 -0.28 14.95 -31.41
C GLU A 322 -0.57 14.95 -29.90
N ALA A 323 0.52 15.05 -29.14
CA ALA A 323 0.63 14.78 -27.72
C ALA A 323 -0.32 15.57 -26.80
N SER A 324 -0.88 14.84 -25.82
CA SER A 324 -1.44 15.39 -24.57
C SER A 324 -0.61 14.90 -23.39
N PRO A 325 -0.48 15.72 -22.31
CA PRO A 325 0.64 15.64 -21.38
C PRO A 325 0.47 14.51 -20.35
N GLU A 326 1.57 13.79 -20.10
CA GLU A 326 1.70 12.80 -19.04
C GLU A 326 1.37 13.43 -17.67
N LEU A 327 0.25 13.01 -17.07
CA LEU A 327 0.06 13.11 -15.63
C LEU A 327 0.95 12.05 -14.98
N ILE A 328 1.81 12.51 -14.07
CA ILE A 328 2.72 11.70 -13.26
C ILE A 328 1.89 10.65 -12.50
N GLN A 329 1.83 9.42 -13.02
CA GLN A 329 1.36 8.26 -12.28
C GLN A 329 2.52 7.75 -11.42
N SER A 330 2.23 7.32 -10.18
CA SER A 330 3.23 6.69 -9.33
C SER A 330 3.72 5.39 -10.00
N GLU A 331 5.03 5.13 -9.94
CA GLU A 331 5.62 3.90 -10.54
C GLU A 331 4.98 2.63 -9.99
N THR A 332 4.41 2.69 -8.78
CA THR A 332 3.72 1.57 -8.13
C THR A 332 2.35 1.27 -8.79
N ASP A 333 1.64 2.30 -9.27
CA ASP A 333 0.33 2.14 -9.90
C ASP A 333 0.42 1.61 -11.34
N GLN A 334 1.49 1.96 -12.08
CA GLN A 334 1.75 1.39 -13.40
C GLN A 334 2.04 -0.12 -13.34
N ILE A 335 2.77 -0.57 -12.31
CA ILE A 335 3.05 -1.99 -12.10
C ILE A 335 1.74 -2.71 -11.73
N THR A 336 0.93 -2.14 -10.83
CA THR A 336 -0.38 -2.70 -10.45
C THR A 336 -1.35 -2.80 -11.62
N ASN A 337 -1.41 -1.80 -12.51
CA ASN A 337 -2.27 -1.84 -13.70
C ASN A 337 -1.82 -2.87 -14.74
N THR A 338 -0.50 -3.07 -14.90
CA THR A 338 0.04 -4.13 -15.75
C THR A 338 -0.25 -5.52 -15.16
N MET A 339 -0.34 -5.63 -13.84
CA MET A 339 -0.63 -6.88 -13.13
C MET A 339 -2.12 -7.27 -13.12
N LYS A 340 -3.06 -6.32 -13.12
CA LYS A 340 -4.51 -6.59 -13.13
C LYS A 340 -5.04 -7.33 -14.37
N GLY A 341 -4.31 -7.29 -15.50
CA GLY A 341 -4.67 -8.00 -16.75
C GLY A 341 -3.72 -9.13 -17.15
N GLY A 342 -2.67 -9.41 -16.38
CA GLY A 342 -1.59 -10.33 -16.74
C GLY A 342 -1.82 -11.77 -16.28
N SER A 343 -1.57 -12.76 -17.14
CA SER A 343 -1.43 -14.17 -16.75
C SER A 343 -0.37 -14.33 -15.65
N THR A 344 -0.53 -15.30 -14.75
CA THR A 344 0.44 -15.64 -13.69
C THR A 344 1.87 -15.80 -14.20
N LEU A 345 2.04 -16.23 -15.46
CA LEU A 345 3.33 -16.36 -16.13
C LEU A 345 3.98 -15.01 -16.47
N VAL A 346 3.19 -13.99 -16.80
CA VAL A 346 3.66 -12.61 -17.05
C VAL A 346 4.14 -11.99 -15.74
N ILE A 347 3.39 -12.17 -14.66
CA ILE A 347 3.75 -11.69 -13.32
C ILE A 347 5.11 -12.30 -12.91
N VAL A 348 5.24 -13.63 -12.98
CA VAL A 348 6.49 -14.33 -12.68
C VAL A 348 7.65 -13.82 -13.56
N GLY A 349 7.41 -13.56 -14.84
CA GLY A 349 8.40 -13.00 -15.77
C GLY A 349 8.87 -11.59 -15.38
N VAL A 350 7.95 -10.69 -15.00
CA VAL A 350 8.28 -9.33 -14.56
C VAL A 350 9.09 -9.36 -13.26
N PHE A 351 8.70 -10.19 -12.29
CA PHE A 351 9.45 -10.35 -11.05
C PHE A 351 10.85 -10.90 -11.27
N PHE A 352 11.02 -11.84 -12.20
CA PHE A 352 12.34 -12.33 -12.58
C PHE A 352 13.23 -11.21 -13.17
N LEU A 353 12.67 -10.36 -14.04
CA LEU A 353 13.39 -9.22 -14.62
C LEU A 353 13.71 -8.14 -13.58
N LEU A 354 12.79 -7.85 -12.65
CA LEU A 354 13.06 -6.98 -11.51
C LEU A 354 14.18 -7.55 -10.64
N GLY A 355 14.18 -8.85 -10.37
CA GLY A 355 15.24 -9.53 -9.64
C GLY A 355 16.59 -9.41 -10.33
N LEU A 356 16.61 -9.52 -11.65
CA LEU A 356 17.81 -9.30 -12.46
C LEU A 356 18.31 -7.85 -12.36
N GLY A 357 17.41 -6.86 -12.39
CA GLY A 357 17.75 -5.44 -12.17
C GLY A 357 18.33 -5.20 -10.77
N LEU A 358 17.75 -5.83 -9.76
CA LEU A 358 18.18 -5.73 -8.37
C LEU A 358 19.54 -6.38 -8.10
N ALA A 359 19.99 -7.30 -8.94
CA ALA A 359 21.34 -7.88 -8.83
C ALA A 359 22.45 -6.81 -8.98
N PHE A 360 22.15 -5.69 -9.64
CA PHE A 360 23.07 -4.56 -9.80
C PHE A 360 23.04 -3.57 -8.63
N THR A 361 22.29 -3.87 -7.56
CA THR A 361 22.21 -3.01 -6.38
C THR A 361 23.46 -3.10 -5.50
N PRO A 362 23.76 -2.04 -4.74
CA PRO A 362 24.92 -2.01 -3.84
C PRO A 362 24.88 -3.06 -2.73
N CYS A 363 23.74 -3.71 -2.46
CA CYS A 363 23.62 -4.72 -1.41
C CYS A 363 24.01 -6.14 -1.85
N ILE A 364 23.91 -6.46 -3.14
CA ILE A 364 24.30 -7.79 -3.68
C ILE A 364 25.77 -7.84 -4.09
N PHE A 365 26.33 -6.72 -4.51
CA PHE A 365 27.73 -6.65 -4.94
C PHE A 365 28.76 -7.10 -3.89
N PRO A 366 28.63 -6.74 -2.59
CA PRO A 366 29.50 -7.21 -1.50
C PRO A 366 29.51 -8.73 -1.32
N MET A 367 28.48 -9.43 -1.81
CA MET A 367 28.40 -10.89 -1.73
C MET A 367 29.27 -11.60 -2.77
N ILE A 368 29.59 -10.94 -3.89
CA ILE A 368 30.45 -11.50 -4.94
C ILE A 368 31.86 -11.79 -4.39
N PRO A 369 32.54 -10.87 -3.68
CA PRO A 369 33.81 -11.17 -3.00
C PRO A 369 33.72 -12.26 -1.93
N ILE A 370 32.60 -12.37 -1.21
CA ILE A 370 32.41 -13.41 -0.18
C ILE A 370 32.35 -14.79 -0.84
N LEU A 371 31.51 -14.95 -1.87
CA LEU A 371 31.42 -16.17 -2.67
C LEU A 371 32.74 -16.47 -3.37
N SER A 372 33.37 -15.46 -3.98
CA SER A 372 34.67 -15.61 -4.64
C SER A 372 35.77 -16.00 -3.66
N GLY A 373 35.77 -15.48 -2.42
CA GLY A 373 36.74 -15.83 -1.37
C GLY A 373 36.50 -17.23 -0.79
N ILE A 374 35.24 -17.62 -0.59
CA ILE A 374 34.87 -18.98 -0.19
C ILE A 374 35.28 -19.97 -1.28
N ILE A 375 35.04 -19.65 -2.56
CA ILE A 375 35.42 -20.48 -3.68
C ILE A 375 36.97 -20.49 -3.78
N ALA A 376 37.64 -19.37 -4.02
CA ALA A 376 39.09 -19.27 -4.22
C ALA A 376 39.95 -19.75 -3.02
N GLY A 377 39.43 -19.74 -1.80
CA GLY A 377 40.11 -20.29 -0.61
C GLY A 377 40.35 -21.80 -0.64
N HIS A 378 39.80 -22.54 -1.61
CA HIS A 378 39.93 -24.00 -1.71
C HIS A 378 41.11 -24.51 -2.58
N GLY A 379 42.08 -23.65 -2.94
CA GLY A 379 43.35 -24.04 -3.58
C GLY A 379 43.25 -24.48 -5.06
N ASP A 380 44.40 -24.76 -5.69
CA ASP A 380 44.61 -24.88 -7.15
C ASP A 380 43.82 -25.98 -7.92
N LYS A 381 42.81 -26.63 -7.33
CA LYS A 381 42.00 -27.72 -7.95
C LYS A 381 40.49 -27.51 -7.87
N ILE A 382 40.00 -26.29 -8.03
CA ILE A 382 38.55 -26.05 -8.12
C ILE A 382 38.08 -26.34 -9.53
N THR A 383 37.23 -27.36 -9.67
CA THR A 383 36.50 -27.61 -10.91
C THR A 383 35.33 -26.64 -11.03
N THR A 384 35.08 -26.14 -12.25
CA THR A 384 33.93 -25.25 -12.55
C THR A 384 32.59 -25.85 -12.12
N GLN A 385 32.47 -27.18 -12.15
CA GLN A 385 31.31 -27.92 -11.65
C GLN A 385 31.08 -27.72 -10.15
N LYS A 386 32.13 -27.74 -9.33
CA LYS A 386 31.98 -27.57 -7.87
C LYS A 386 31.57 -26.13 -7.54
N ALA A 387 32.11 -25.14 -8.25
CA ALA A 387 31.73 -23.74 -8.12
C ALA A 387 30.26 -23.49 -8.55
N PHE A 388 29.79 -24.16 -9.61
CA PHE A 388 28.37 -24.14 -10.01
C PHE A 388 27.47 -24.71 -8.92
N VAL A 389 27.77 -25.91 -8.41
CA VAL A 389 26.95 -26.56 -7.38
C VAL A 389 26.87 -25.73 -6.10
N LEU A 390 28.00 -25.18 -5.64
CA LEU A 390 28.03 -24.30 -4.46
C LEU A 390 27.19 -23.02 -4.68
N SER A 391 27.33 -22.37 -5.84
CA SER A 391 26.57 -21.15 -6.17
C SER A 391 25.07 -21.42 -6.30
N THR A 392 24.69 -22.56 -6.89
CA THR A 392 23.28 -22.96 -7.03
C THR A 392 22.66 -23.27 -5.67
N VAL A 393 23.36 -23.98 -4.79
CA VAL A 393 22.87 -24.27 -3.42
C VAL A 393 22.71 -22.98 -2.61
N TYR A 394 23.65 -22.04 -2.76
CA TYR A 394 23.56 -20.72 -2.15
C TYR A 394 22.29 -19.97 -2.59
N VAL A 395 22.05 -19.87 -3.89
CA VAL A 395 20.87 -19.18 -4.45
C VAL A 395 19.58 -19.88 -4.06
N LEU A 396 19.57 -21.22 -4.07
CA LEU A 396 18.38 -22.01 -3.74
C LEU A 396 17.98 -21.86 -2.25
N ALA A 397 18.96 -21.80 -1.35
CA ALA A 397 18.70 -21.50 0.06
C ALA A 397 18.12 -20.09 0.25
N MET A 398 18.64 -19.10 -0.47
CA MET A 398 18.11 -17.74 -0.45
C MET A 398 16.68 -17.68 -1.01
N ALA A 399 16.43 -18.40 -2.13
CA ALA A 399 15.13 -18.47 -2.78
C ALA A 399 14.07 -19.09 -1.87
N ILE A 400 14.37 -20.21 -1.20
CA ILE A 400 13.46 -20.82 -0.22
C ILE A 400 13.10 -19.82 0.88
N THR A 401 14.06 -19.06 1.37
CA THR A 401 13.83 -18.07 2.44
C THR A 401 12.87 -16.97 1.99
N TYR A 402 13.07 -16.41 0.80
CA TYR A 402 12.15 -15.42 0.25
C TYR A 402 10.80 -15.99 -0.16
N THR A 403 10.74 -17.25 -0.65
CA THR A 403 9.47 -17.93 -0.91
C THR A 403 8.66 -18.10 0.37
N ILE A 404 9.30 -18.51 1.48
CA ILE A 404 8.64 -18.59 2.79
C ILE A 404 8.11 -17.21 3.19
N ALA A 405 8.94 -16.17 3.08
CA ALA A 405 8.51 -14.80 3.38
C ALA A 405 7.31 -14.36 2.50
N GLY A 406 7.28 -14.73 1.22
CA GLY A 406 6.19 -14.40 0.29
C GLY A 406 4.90 -15.16 0.56
N VAL A 407 4.99 -16.44 0.91
CA VAL A 407 3.84 -17.25 1.34
C VAL A 407 3.27 -16.69 2.64
N LEU A 408 4.12 -16.40 3.63
CA LEU A 408 3.69 -15.78 4.88
C LEU A 408 3.05 -14.42 4.62
N ALA A 409 3.61 -13.60 3.73
CA ALA A 409 3.04 -12.31 3.43
C ALA A 409 1.70 -12.36 2.69
N GLY A 410 1.49 -13.37 1.82
CA GLY A 410 0.17 -13.63 1.23
C GLY A 410 -0.87 -14.14 2.24
N LEU A 411 -0.42 -14.77 3.34
CA LEU A 411 -1.30 -15.25 4.42
C LEU A 411 -1.61 -14.17 5.48
N PHE A 412 -0.65 -13.29 5.79
CA PHE A 412 -0.76 -12.31 6.88
C PHE A 412 -1.30 -10.93 6.46
N GLY A 413 -1.46 -10.65 5.16
CA GLY A 413 -2.14 -9.44 4.67
C GLY A 413 -1.48 -8.11 5.06
N GLU A 414 -2.23 -7.00 4.92
CA GLU A 414 -1.77 -5.60 4.95
C GLU A 414 -0.98 -5.16 6.21
N ASN A 415 -0.99 -5.95 7.29
CA ASN A 415 -0.35 -5.60 8.57
C ASN A 415 1.18 -5.78 8.63
N LEU A 416 1.77 -6.60 7.75
CA LEU A 416 3.23 -6.84 7.77
C LEU A 416 4.03 -5.58 7.42
N GLN A 417 3.50 -4.73 6.54
CA GLN A 417 4.19 -3.52 6.09
C GLN A 417 4.28 -2.46 7.21
N ALA A 418 3.28 -2.37 8.08
CA ALA A 418 3.30 -1.47 9.24
C ALA A 418 4.40 -1.85 10.24
N TYR A 419 4.65 -3.14 10.44
CA TYR A 419 5.69 -3.60 11.38
C TYR A 419 7.11 -3.30 10.87
N PHE A 420 7.37 -3.51 9.57
CA PHE A 420 8.68 -3.19 8.96
C PHE A 420 8.99 -1.69 8.91
N GLN A 421 7.99 -0.82 9.09
CA GLN A 421 8.15 0.62 9.15
C GLN A 421 8.37 1.16 10.57
N ASN A 422 8.40 0.29 11.59
CA ASN A 422 8.64 0.74 12.96
C ASN A 422 10.02 1.43 13.08
N PRO A 423 10.09 2.65 13.66
CA PRO A 423 11.33 3.41 13.79
C PRO A 423 12.50 2.64 14.40
N TRP A 424 12.23 1.77 15.38
CA TRP A 424 13.25 0.96 16.04
C TRP A 424 13.89 -0.08 15.10
N ILE A 425 13.08 -0.72 14.25
CA ILE A 425 13.53 -1.74 13.30
C ILE A 425 14.35 -1.08 12.18
N LEU A 426 13.84 0.03 11.62
CA LEU A 426 14.56 0.83 10.62
C LEU A 426 15.92 1.33 11.16
N SER A 427 15.96 1.83 12.39
CA SER A 427 17.20 2.30 13.02
C SER A 427 18.20 1.16 13.25
N SER A 428 17.72 -0.04 13.60
CA SER A 428 18.58 -1.23 13.77
C SER A 428 19.23 -1.63 12.44
N PHE A 429 18.46 -1.70 11.35
CA PHE A 429 19.00 -2.02 10.03
C PHE A 429 19.97 -0.98 9.51
N ALA A 430 19.68 0.30 9.69
CA ALA A 430 20.59 1.36 9.31
C ALA A 430 21.92 1.28 10.08
N LEU A 431 21.89 0.96 11.38
CA LEU A 431 23.09 0.72 12.18
C LEU A 431 23.93 -0.44 11.60
N VAL A 432 23.28 -1.54 11.20
CA VAL A 432 23.97 -2.68 10.56
C VAL A 432 24.66 -2.24 9.26
N PHE A 433 24.02 -1.43 8.42
CA PHE A 433 24.64 -0.92 7.19
C PHE A 433 25.84 0.01 7.46
N VAL A 434 25.74 0.88 8.47
CA VAL A 434 26.87 1.72 8.90
C VAL A 434 28.04 0.85 9.36
N LEU A 435 27.78 -0.17 10.17
CA LEU A 435 28.80 -1.11 10.62
C LEU A 435 29.43 -1.90 9.45
N LEU A 436 28.64 -2.33 8.48
CA LEU A 436 29.17 -3.04 7.31
C LEU A 436 30.04 -2.11 6.44
N ALA A 437 29.61 -0.86 6.24
CA ALA A 437 30.36 0.13 5.49
C ALA A 437 31.71 0.47 6.16
N LEU A 438 31.73 0.65 7.49
CA LEU A 438 32.96 0.86 8.26
C LEU A 438 33.95 -0.31 8.13
N SER A 439 33.45 -1.54 8.01
CA SER A 439 34.29 -2.71 7.72
C SER A 439 34.87 -2.67 6.31
N MET A 440 34.09 -2.23 5.31
CA MET A 440 34.57 -2.08 3.92
C MET A 440 35.62 -0.96 3.77
N PHE A 441 35.58 0.09 4.59
CA PHE A 441 36.64 1.10 4.67
C PHE A 441 37.91 0.62 5.38
N GLY A 442 37.91 -0.61 5.91
CA GLY A 442 39.07 -1.21 6.58
C GLY A 442 39.34 -0.65 7.97
N PHE A 443 38.36 0.02 8.59
CA PHE A 443 38.50 0.56 9.95
C PHE A 443 38.58 -0.57 11.00
N TYR A 444 37.90 -1.68 10.72
CA TYR A 444 38.02 -2.96 11.41
C TYR A 444 37.65 -4.10 10.46
N ASP A 445 38.43 -5.17 10.49
CA ASP A 445 37.97 -6.45 9.93
C ASP A 445 37.09 -7.12 10.99
N LEU A 446 35.87 -7.55 10.63
CA LEU A 446 35.11 -8.52 11.44
C LEU A 446 35.84 -9.88 11.39
N GLN A 447 36.99 -9.96 12.05
CA GLN A 447 37.63 -11.24 12.31
C GLN A 447 36.96 -11.84 13.52
N LEU A 448 36.35 -13.02 13.33
CA LEU A 448 35.85 -13.83 14.44
C LEU A 448 36.99 -14.02 15.45
N PRO A 449 36.73 -13.89 16.77
CA PRO A 449 37.77 -14.03 17.78
C PRO A 449 38.50 -15.36 17.57
N SER A 450 39.82 -15.35 17.67
CA SER A 450 40.70 -16.46 17.25
C SER A 450 40.37 -17.80 17.94
N SER A 451 39.68 -17.77 19.07
CA SER A 451 39.14 -18.94 19.78
C SER A 451 37.90 -19.55 19.12
N LEU A 452 36.98 -18.75 18.59
CA LEU A 452 35.87 -19.22 17.77
C LEU A 452 36.38 -19.60 16.39
N GLN A 453 37.30 -18.82 15.82
CA GLN A 453 37.86 -19.11 14.52
C GLN A 453 38.62 -20.44 14.54
N SER A 454 39.46 -20.72 15.53
CA SER A 454 40.15 -22.01 15.64
C SER A 454 39.19 -23.18 15.88
N ARG A 455 38.13 -23.00 16.68
CA ARG A 455 37.11 -24.05 16.88
C ARG A 455 36.24 -24.30 15.67
N LEU A 456 35.81 -23.27 14.96
CA LEU A 456 35.11 -23.41 13.68
C LEU A 456 36.04 -24.01 12.63
N THR A 457 37.32 -23.65 12.62
CA THR A 457 38.30 -24.20 11.67
C THR A 457 38.63 -25.66 11.99
N ASP A 458 38.67 -26.07 13.25
CA ASP A 458 38.83 -27.48 13.64
C ASP A 458 37.59 -28.33 13.30
N VAL A 459 36.39 -27.78 13.51
CA VAL A 459 35.13 -28.40 13.08
C VAL A 459 35.01 -28.44 11.55
N SER A 460 35.47 -27.38 10.87
CA SER A 460 35.50 -27.24 9.41
C SER A 460 36.67 -27.96 8.75
N ASN A 461 37.70 -28.40 9.49
CA ASN A 461 38.75 -29.31 9.01
C ASN A 461 38.34 -30.76 9.20
N LYS A 462 37.54 -31.06 10.23
CA LYS A 462 36.92 -32.39 10.43
C LYS A 462 35.80 -32.66 9.44
N GLN A 463 35.09 -31.63 8.99
CA GLN A 463 34.21 -31.71 7.83
C GLN A 463 35.02 -31.44 6.56
N GLN A 464 35.19 -32.42 5.67
CA GLN A 464 35.88 -32.19 4.40
C GLN A 464 35.28 -30.97 3.67
N GLY A 465 36.14 -29.97 3.37
CA GLY A 465 35.78 -28.64 2.92
C GLY A 465 34.81 -28.57 1.73
N GLY A 466 33.80 -27.72 1.89
CA GLY A 466 32.75 -27.46 0.89
C GLY A 466 31.41 -28.12 1.19
N SER A 467 31.01 -28.25 2.47
CA SER A 467 29.70 -28.81 2.79
C SER A 467 28.60 -27.87 2.27
N LEU A 468 27.72 -28.43 1.45
CA LEU A 468 26.51 -27.78 0.93
C LEU A 468 25.71 -27.12 2.07
N ALA A 469 25.80 -27.70 3.28
CA ALA A 469 25.17 -27.19 4.49
C ALA A 469 25.70 -25.81 4.92
N GLY A 470 27.02 -25.59 4.91
CA GLY A 470 27.60 -24.29 5.30
C GLY A 470 27.23 -23.17 4.33
N VAL A 471 27.19 -23.49 3.03
CA VAL A 471 26.77 -22.55 1.99
C VAL A 471 25.28 -22.26 2.05
N ALA A 472 24.44 -23.26 2.36
CA ALA A 472 23.01 -23.07 2.57
C ALA A 472 22.70 -22.17 3.78
N ILE A 473 23.40 -22.35 4.91
CA ILE A 473 23.25 -21.49 6.11
C ILE A 473 23.66 -20.05 5.79
N MET A 474 24.78 -19.85 5.09
CA MET A 474 25.18 -18.51 4.65
C MET A 474 24.18 -17.89 3.68
N GLY A 475 23.57 -18.68 2.78
CA GLY A 475 22.49 -18.23 1.90
C GLY A 475 21.25 -17.74 2.66
N PHE A 476 20.82 -18.47 3.69
CA PHE A 476 19.71 -18.09 4.56
C PHE A 476 20.00 -16.79 5.32
N LEU A 477 21.17 -16.69 5.96
CA LEU A 477 21.57 -15.46 6.68
C LEU A 477 21.65 -14.25 5.75
N SER A 478 22.09 -14.46 4.51
CA SER A 478 22.20 -13.40 3.52
C SER A 478 20.84 -12.90 3.04
N ALA A 479 19.83 -13.78 2.93
CA ALA A 479 18.45 -13.35 2.66
C ALA A 479 17.93 -12.37 3.72
N LEU A 480 18.25 -12.62 5.00
CA LEU A 480 17.85 -11.76 6.11
C LEU A 480 18.52 -10.37 6.07
N ILE A 481 19.79 -10.34 5.65
CA ILE A 481 20.58 -9.09 5.53
C ILE A 481 20.17 -8.28 4.30
N VAL A 482 19.80 -8.95 3.20
CA VAL A 482 19.42 -8.31 1.94
C VAL A 482 17.96 -7.80 1.97
N GLY A 483 17.11 -8.35 2.84
CA GLY A 483 15.71 -7.95 3.03
C GLY A 483 15.44 -6.43 3.06
N PRO A 484 16.15 -5.64 3.87
CA PRO A 484 15.99 -4.19 3.90
C PRO A 484 16.27 -3.47 2.57
N CYS A 485 17.17 -3.99 1.75
CA CYS A 485 17.50 -3.39 0.44
C CYS A 485 16.48 -3.71 -0.66
N VAL A 486 15.72 -4.81 -0.49
CA VAL A 486 14.69 -5.25 -1.43
C VAL A 486 13.30 -4.82 -0.95
N ALA A 487 13.22 -4.13 0.19
CA ALA A 487 11.96 -3.69 0.80
C ALA A 487 11.07 -2.85 -0.14
N PRO A 488 11.57 -1.91 -0.97
CA PRO A 488 10.67 -1.12 -1.82
C PRO A 488 9.98 -1.93 -2.94
N PRO A 489 10.69 -2.74 -3.75
CA PRO A 489 10.03 -3.65 -4.71
C PRO A 489 9.16 -4.71 -4.03
N LEU A 490 9.60 -5.21 -2.86
CA LEU A 490 8.79 -6.15 -2.08
C LEU A 490 7.50 -5.49 -1.61
N ALA A 491 7.50 -4.24 -1.13
CA ALA A 491 6.29 -3.57 -0.67
C ALA A 491 5.21 -3.49 -1.78
N GLY A 492 5.58 -3.07 -2.99
CA GLY A 492 4.65 -3.06 -4.12
C GLY A 492 4.10 -4.46 -4.46
N ALA A 493 4.96 -5.47 -4.40
CA ALA A 493 4.57 -6.87 -4.57
C ALA A 493 3.61 -7.35 -3.47
N LEU A 494 3.92 -7.03 -2.22
CA LEU A 494 3.16 -7.46 -1.04
C LEU A 494 1.80 -6.78 -0.97
N ILE A 495 1.68 -5.52 -1.40
CA ILE A 495 0.38 -4.84 -1.51
C ILE A 495 -0.51 -5.58 -2.54
N TYR A 496 0.04 -5.91 -3.71
CA TYR A 496 -0.70 -6.66 -4.73
C TYR A 496 -1.06 -8.09 -4.30
N ILE A 497 -0.12 -8.81 -3.67
CA ILE A 497 -0.34 -10.17 -3.16
C ILE A 497 -1.34 -10.14 -1.98
N GLY A 498 -1.25 -9.13 -1.12
CA GLY A 498 -2.15 -8.94 0.02
C GLY A 498 -3.59 -8.64 -0.41
N GLN A 499 -3.77 -7.88 -1.49
CA GLN A 499 -5.09 -7.63 -2.09
C GLN A 499 -5.68 -8.86 -2.80
N THR A 500 -4.84 -9.72 -3.38
CA THR A 500 -5.29 -10.92 -4.09
C THR A 500 -5.45 -12.14 -3.19
N GLY A 501 -4.79 -12.19 -2.03
CA GLY A 501 -4.88 -13.29 -1.05
C GLY A 501 -4.30 -14.62 -1.55
N ASP A 502 -3.59 -14.64 -2.68
CA ASP A 502 -3.03 -15.86 -3.27
C ASP A 502 -1.60 -16.11 -2.77
N ALA A 503 -1.49 -16.95 -1.74
CA ALA A 503 -0.21 -17.35 -1.14
C ALA A 503 0.71 -18.09 -2.12
N LEU A 504 0.16 -18.82 -3.11
CA LEU A 504 0.95 -19.54 -4.11
C LEU A 504 1.56 -18.56 -5.11
N LEU A 505 0.79 -17.56 -5.54
CA LEU A 505 1.27 -16.48 -6.39
C LEU A 505 2.40 -15.69 -5.71
N GLY A 506 2.23 -15.35 -4.43
CA GLY A 506 3.26 -14.65 -3.66
C GLY A 506 4.55 -15.47 -3.50
N GLY A 507 4.42 -16.76 -3.22
CA GLY A 507 5.56 -17.69 -3.15
C GLY A 507 6.31 -17.82 -4.48
N LEU A 508 5.58 -17.98 -5.59
CA LEU A 508 6.16 -18.10 -6.93
C LEU A 508 6.82 -16.80 -7.40
N ALA A 509 6.21 -15.64 -7.12
CA ALA A 509 6.76 -14.34 -7.48
C ALA A 509 8.09 -14.07 -6.76
N LEU A 510 8.17 -14.30 -5.45
CA LEU A 510 9.41 -14.09 -4.68
C LEU A 510 10.48 -15.16 -4.98
N PHE A 511 10.07 -16.38 -5.31
CA PHE A 511 10.99 -17.39 -5.83
C PHE A 511 11.64 -16.92 -7.14
N ALA A 512 10.85 -16.43 -8.08
CA ALA A 512 11.32 -15.93 -9.37
C ALA A 512 12.22 -14.70 -9.22
N LEU A 513 11.87 -13.77 -8.33
CA LEU A 513 12.69 -12.62 -7.96
C LEU A 513 14.08 -13.06 -7.46
N SER A 514 14.12 -14.02 -6.51
CA SER A 514 15.38 -14.53 -5.96
C SER A 514 16.23 -15.28 -6.99
N MET A 515 15.59 -16.02 -7.89
CA MET A 515 16.26 -16.70 -9.00
C MET A 515 16.84 -15.70 -10.02
N GLY A 516 16.11 -14.61 -10.31
CA GLY A 516 16.57 -13.53 -11.17
C GLY A 516 17.82 -12.83 -10.62
N MET A 517 17.82 -12.54 -9.32
CA MET A 517 18.97 -11.95 -8.62
C MET A 517 20.15 -12.92 -8.49
N GLY A 518 19.87 -14.22 -8.33
CA GLY A 518 20.87 -15.27 -8.24
C GLY A 518 21.52 -15.65 -9.57
N ALA A 519 20.88 -15.38 -10.71
CA ALA A 519 21.41 -15.74 -12.03
C ALA A 519 22.77 -15.06 -12.33
N PRO A 520 22.95 -13.74 -12.12
CA PRO A 520 24.27 -13.11 -12.21
C PRO A 520 25.30 -13.69 -11.25
N LEU A 521 24.91 -14.03 -10.01
CA LEU A 521 25.82 -14.62 -9.02
C LEU A 521 26.30 -16.01 -9.45
N ILE A 522 25.42 -16.83 -10.03
CA ILE A 522 25.79 -18.15 -10.58
C ILE A 522 26.71 -17.97 -11.79
N ALA A 523 26.41 -17.02 -12.68
CA ALA A 523 27.24 -16.73 -13.86
C ALA A 523 28.65 -16.25 -13.45
N ILE A 524 28.75 -15.37 -12.45
CA ILE A 524 30.04 -14.89 -11.94
C ILE A 524 30.75 -15.98 -11.13
N GLY A 525 30.05 -16.71 -10.26
CA GLY A 525 30.61 -17.80 -9.45
C GLY A 525 31.17 -18.95 -10.29
N THR A 526 30.53 -19.28 -11.41
CA THR A 526 31.03 -20.29 -12.37
C THR A 526 32.22 -19.80 -13.20
N SER A 527 32.29 -18.50 -13.48
CA SER A 527 33.38 -17.88 -14.25
C SER A 527 34.55 -17.35 -13.39
N ALA A 528 34.38 -17.31 -12.06
CA ALA A 528 35.33 -16.78 -11.09
C ALA A 528 36.71 -17.46 -11.10
N GLY A 529 36.82 -18.66 -11.67
CA GLY A 529 38.12 -19.35 -11.84
C GLY A 529 38.91 -18.93 -13.08
N LYS A 530 38.30 -18.22 -14.05
CA LYS A 530 38.92 -17.93 -15.36
C LYS A 530 38.90 -16.46 -15.76
N LEU A 531 37.91 -15.69 -15.27
CA LEU A 531 37.67 -14.30 -15.70
C LEU A 531 38.02 -13.24 -14.65
N LEU A 532 38.01 -13.59 -13.37
CA LEU A 532 38.21 -12.62 -12.29
C LEU A 532 39.71 -12.41 -12.00
N PRO A 533 40.22 -11.16 -12.07
CA PRO A 533 41.60 -10.86 -11.71
C PRO A 533 41.83 -11.13 -10.22
N ARG A 534 43.07 -11.51 -9.86
CA ARG A 534 43.44 -11.69 -8.46
C ARG A 534 43.15 -10.43 -7.66
N ALA A 535 42.61 -10.60 -6.45
CA ALA A 535 42.43 -9.55 -5.46
C ALA A 535 43.72 -8.69 -5.36
N GLY A 536 43.61 -7.42 -5.75
CA GLY A 536 44.69 -6.43 -5.73
C GLY A 536 44.14 -5.03 -5.44
N SER A 537 44.92 -3.98 -5.70
CA SER A 537 44.56 -2.59 -5.37
C SER A 537 43.26 -2.08 -6.01
N TRP A 538 42.80 -2.69 -7.10
CA TRP A 538 41.49 -2.40 -7.69
C TRP A 538 40.34 -2.76 -6.75
N MET A 539 40.48 -3.84 -5.96
CA MET A 539 39.42 -4.28 -5.04
C MET A 539 39.23 -3.30 -3.87
N ASP A 540 40.29 -2.61 -3.43
CA ASP A 540 40.18 -1.60 -2.39
C ASP A 540 39.41 -0.35 -2.88
N ALA A 541 39.60 0.03 -4.16
CA ALA A 541 38.81 1.09 -4.79
C ALA A 541 37.33 0.69 -4.90
N VAL A 542 37.05 -0.56 -5.27
CA VAL A 542 35.68 -1.10 -5.35
C VAL A 542 35.02 -1.13 -3.96
N LYS A 543 35.71 -1.62 -2.93
CA LYS A 543 35.22 -1.60 -1.53
C LYS A 543 34.88 -0.19 -1.06
N ALA A 544 35.74 0.79 -1.36
CA ALA A 544 35.49 2.18 -0.99
C ALA A 544 34.23 2.75 -1.66
N VAL A 545 34.04 2.51 -2.97
CA VAL A 545 32.84 2.97 -3.70
C VAL A 545 31.56 2.34 -3.13
N PHE A 546 31.56 1.02 -2.90
CA PHE A 546 30.39 0.34 -2.34
C PHE A 546 30.15 0.68 -0.86
N GLY A 547 31.19 0.94 -0.08
CA GLY A 547 31.06 1.42 1.30
C GLY A 547 30.35 2.78 1.36
N VAL A 548 30.68 3.71 0.46
CA VAL A 548 29.98 5.01 0.35
C VAL A 548 28.53 4.80 -0.09
N ALA A 549 28.26 3.92 -1.06
CA ALA A 549 26.91 3.61 -1.50
C ALA A 549 26.04 3.01 -0.38
N LEU A 550 26.59 2.09 0.44
CA LEU A 550 25.90 1.52 1.60
C LEU A 550 25.57 2.56 2.66
N LEU A 551 26.48 3.51 2.93
CA LEU A 551 26.18 4.65 3.80
C LEU A 551 25.09 5.55 3.22
N GLY A 552 25.07 5.77 1.90
CA GLY A 552 23.99 6.50 1.23
C GLY A 552 22.62 5.85 1.45
N VAL A 553 22.52 4.53 1.26
CA VAL A 553 21.28 3.77 1.54
C VAL A 553 20.89 3.87 3.02
N ALA A 554 21.85 3.77 3.93
CA ALA A 554 21.60 3.92 5.37
C ALA A 554 21.05 5.31 5.72
N ILE A 555 21.58 6.37 5.09
CA ILE A 555 21.06 7.73 5.26
C ILE A 555 19.63 7.80 4.75
N VAL A 556 19.34 7.33 3.52
CA VAL A 556 17.98 7.30 2.95
C VAL A 556 16.98 6.58 3.85
N MET A 557 17.37 5.47 4.50
CA MET A 557 16.50 4.82 5.48
C MET A 557 16.28 5.68 6.74
N LEU A 558 17.30 6.40 7.20
CA LEU A 558 17.21 7.34 8.32
C LEU A 558 16.38 8.59 8.01
N GLU A 559 16.35 9.06 6.76
CA GLU A 559 15.55 10.23 6.34
C GLU A 559 14.05 10.06 6.63
N ARG A 560 13.56 8.81 6.69
CA ARG A 560 12.17 8.52 7.06
C ARG A 560 11.82 8.82 8.52
N ILE A 561 12.83 8.93 9.38
CA ILE A 561 12.68 9.14 10.84
C ILE A 561 13.23 10.50 11.28
N ILE A 562 14.17 11.06 10.53
CA ILE A 562 14.96 12.20 10.92
C ILE A 562 14.47 13.46 10.19
N PRO A 563 14.42 14.63 10.84
CA PRO A 563 14.11 15.91 10.18
C PRO A 563 15.06 16.18 9.00
N ALA A 564 14.51 16.78 7.93
CA ALA A 564 15.21 17.02 6.66
C ALA A 564 16.56 17.77 6.80
N GLU A 565 16.68 18.63 7.82
CA GLU A 565 17.90 19.38 8.14
C GLU A 565 19.08 18.46 8.46
N VAL A 566 18.84 17.45 9.30
CA VAL A 566 19.88 16.50 9.74
C VAL A 566 20.20 15.51 8.61
N ALA A 567 19.20 15.14 7.79
CA ALA A 567 19.41 14.35 6.58
C ALA A 567 20.36 15.04 5.59
N MET A 568 20.13 16.32 5.28
CA MET A 568 21.02 17.10 4.42
C MET A 568 22.43 17.25 5.00
N LEU A 569 22.55 17.39 6.32
CA LEU A 569 23.85 17.44 7.01
C LEU A 569 24.61 16.12 6.83
N LEU A 570 23.94 14.98 7.04
CA LEU A 570 24.53 13.65 6.87
C LEU A 570 24.99 13.40 5.42
N TRP A 571 24.18 13.77 4.43
CA TRP A 571 24.57 13.71 3.01
C TRP A 571 25.76 14.62 2.70
N GLY A 572 25.77 15.85 3.20
CA GLY A 572 26.88 16.79 3.04
C GLY A 572 28.19 16.22 3.60
N ILE A 573 28.16 15.68 4.83
CA ILE A 573 29.32 15.03 5.45
C ILE A 573 29.79 13.84 4.62
N LEU A 574 28.88 12.97 4.20
CA LEU A 574 29.21 11.78 3.41
C LEU A 574 29.91 12.14 2.10
N LEU A 575 29.40 13.13 1.37
CA LEU A 575 29.97 13.58 0.10
C LEU A 575 31.34 14.25 0.27
N ILE A 576 31.51 15.05 1.32
CA ILE A 576 32.81 15.69 1.63
C ILE A 576 33.85 14.64 2.01
N ILE A 577 33.52 13.68 2.89
CA ILE A 577 34.43 12.60 3.29
C ILE A 577 34.83 11.76 2.07
N SER A 578 33.86 11.44 1.20
CA SER A 578 34.10 10.69 -0.04
C SER A 578 35.00 11.46 -1.01
N ALA A 579 34.78 12.77 -1.17
CA ALA A 579 35.60 13.65 -1.99
C ALA A 579 37.06 13.74 -1.49
N ILE A 580 37.26 13.80 -0.18
CA ILE A 580 38.60 13.78 0.44
C ILE A 580 39.28 12.44 0.17
N TYR A 581 38.56 11.32 0.30
CA TYR A 581 39.09 9.97 0.05
C TYR A 581 39.49 9.77 -1.43
N MET A 582 38.77 10.39 -2.37
CA MET A 582 39.15 10.44 -3.80
C MET A 582 40.35 11.36 -4.10
N GLY A 583 40.89 12.05 -3.10
CA GLY A 583 42.09 12.88 -3.24
C GLY A 583 41.84 14.27 -3.84
N ALA A 584 40.62 14.83 -3.70
CA ALA A 584 40.29 16.16 -4.19
C ALA A 584 41.29 17.24 -3.72
N LEU A 585 41.78 17.13 -2.48
CA LEU A 585 42.74 18.06 -1.86
C LEU A 585 44.22 17.69 -2.07
N ARG A 586 44.51 16.55 -2.71
CA ARG A 586 45.89 16.05 -2.87
C ARG A 586 46.54 16.66 -4.11
N ASN A 587 47.79 17.13 -4.00
CA ASN A 587 48.49 17.75 -5.13
C ASN A 587 48.69 16.75 -6.30
N LEU A 588 48.45 17.22 -7.53
CA LEU A 588 48.69 16.44 -8.76
C LEU A 588 50.19 16.40 -9.04
N GLN A 589 50.79 15.21 -9.07
CA GLN A 589 52.14 15.03 -9.59
C GLN A 589 52.14 15.19 -11.12
N ILE A 590 53.24 15.71 -11.65
CA ILE A 590 53.38 16.18 -13.04
C ILE A 590 53.20 15.04 -14.08
N GLU A 591 53.30 13.77 -13.66
CA GLU A 591 53.11 12.55 -14.47
C GLU A 591 51.83 11.75 -14.12
N ALA A 592 50.76 12.41 -13.65
CA ALA A 592 49.51 11.69 -13.32
C ALA A 592 48.78 11.15 -14.56
N SER A 593 48.36 9.88 -14.49
CA SER A 593 47.57 9.22 -15.55
C SER A 593 46.21 9.91 -15.77
N GLY A 594 45.66 9.83 -16.99
CA GLY A 594 44.37 10.45 -17.34
C GLY A 594 43.21 10.02 -16.43
N TRP A 595 43.22 8.77 -15.97
CA TRP A 595 42.22 8.23 -15.04
C TRP A 595 42.25 8.92 -13.66
N GLN A 596 43.44 9.25 -13.18
CA GLN A 596 43.65 9.89 -11.88
C GLN A 596 43.21 11.36 -11.90
N LYS A 597 43.36 12.04 -13.04
CA LYS A 597 42.84 13.40 -13.27
C LYS A 597 41.31 13.43 -13.26
N LEU A 598 40.66 12.42 -13.88
CA LEU A 598 39.20 12.29 -13.91
C LEU A 598 38.62 12.03 -12.51
N TRP A 599 39.19 11.08 -11.76
CA TRP A 599 38.79 10.81 -10.38
C TRP A 599 38.93 12.04 -9.49
N LYS A 600 40.01 12.81 -9.64
CA LYS A 600 40.17 14.06 -8.91
C LYS A 600 39.11 15.12 -9.29
N GLY A 601 38.80 15.25 -10.58
CA GLY A 601 37.74 16.14 -11.05
C GLY A 601 36.37 15.82 -10.43
N LEU A 602 36.00 14.54 -10.44
CA LEU A 602 34.76 14.07 -9.81
C LEU A 602 34.75 14.30 -8.29
N GLY A 603 35.89 14.10 -7.61
CA GLY A 603 36.04 14.40 -6.19
C GLY A 603 35.83 15.88 -5.86
N VAL A 604 36.34 16.80 -6.70
CA VAL A 604 36.12 18.25 -6.51
C VAL A 604 34.64 18.61 -6.69
N VAL A 605 33.96 18.01 -7.68
CA VAL A 605 32.51 18.22 -7.87
C VAL A 605 31.71 17.77 -6.64
N PHE A 606 32.01 16.59 -6.08
CA PHE A 606 31.36 16.14 -4.85
C PHE A 606 31.68 17.01 -3.64
N LEU A 607 32.90 17.57 -3.54
CA LEU A 607 33.26 18.50 -2.48
C LEU A 607 32.43 19.79 -2.58
N VAL A 608 32.32 20.36 -3.77
CA VAL A 608 31.51 21.57 -4.02
C VAL A 608 30.04 21.29 -3.71
N TYR A 609 29.48 20.19 -4.22
CA TYR A 609 28.08 19.84 -3.98
C TYR A 609 27.78 19.55 -2.50
N GLY A 610 28.66 18.81 -1.80
CA GLY A 610 28.52 18.56 -0.37
C GLY A 610 28.64 19.83 0.47
N THR A 611 29.48 20.78 0.07
CA THR A 611 29.59 22.10 0.73
C THR A 611 28.32 22.92 0.50
N LEU A 612 27.77 22.91 -0.71
CA LEU A 612 26.49 23.57 -1.02
C LEU A 612 25.33 22.98 -0.20
N MET A 613 25.30 21.66 0.00
CA MET A 613 24.33 21.02 0.90
C MET A 613 24.47 21.47 2.35
N LEU A 614 25.70 21.59 2.88
CA LEU A 614 25.90 22.11 4.24
C LEU A 614 25.46 23.56 4.38
N VAL A 615 25.71 24.39 3.36
CA VAL A 615 25.26 25.79 3.33
C VAL A 615 23.73 25.87 3.22
N GLY A 616 23.11 25.01 2.43
CA GLY A 616 21.65 24.87 2.30
C GLY A 616 20.97 24.42 3.59
N ALA A 617 21.57 23.44 4.28
CA ALA A 617 21.10 22.98 5.59
C ALA A 617 21.23 24.08 6.65
N ALA A 618 22.33 24.82 6.66
CA ALA A 618 22.52 25.98 7.55
C ALA A 618 21.55 27.14 7.24
N ALA A 619 21.07 27.24 6.00
CA ALA A 619 20.06 28.21 5.57
C ALA A 619 18.61 27.73 5.81
N GLY A 620 18.39 26.56 6.43
CA GLY A 620 17.05 26.05 6.75
C GLY A 620 16.31 25.46 5.55
N GLY A 621 17.01 25.03 4.50
CA GLY A 621 16.39 24.27 3.42
C GLY A 621 15.75 22.97 3.95
N LYS A 622 14.68 22.50 3.29
CA LYS A 622 14.04 21.22 3.60
C LYS A 622 14.20 20.17 2.48
N ASP A 623 14.77 20.58 1.34
CA ASP A 623 14.89 19.73 0.14
C ASP A 623 16.34 19.29 -0.13
N THR A 624 16.60 17.98 -0.04
CA THR A 624 17.89 17.35 -0.36
C THR A 624 18.28 17.50 -1.85
N LEU A 625 17.30 17.58 -2.76
CA LEU A 625 17.54 17.75 -4.20
C LEU A 625 17.75 19.20 -4.64
N GLN A 626 17.31 20.19 -3.82
CA GLN A 626 17.45 21.62 -4.12
C GLN A 626 18.03 22.38 -2.91
N PRO A 627 19.30 22.13 -2.53
CA PRO A 627 19.88 22.67 -1.31
C PRO A 627 19.94 24.21 -1.28
N LEU A 628 19.92 24.87 -2.44
CA LEU A 628 20.01 26.33 -2.55
C LEU A 628 18.66 27.06 -2.57
N ARG A 629 17.53 26.35 -2.52
CA ARG A 629 16.20 26.98 -2.60
C ARG A 629 15.91 27.95 -1.43
N GLY A 630 16.51 27.69 -0.26
CA GLY A 630 16.45 28.59 0.90
C GLY A 630 17.38 29.81 0.81
N LEU A 631 18.31 29.83 -0.17
CA LEU A 631 19.32 30.88 -0.36
C LEU A 631 18.94 31.84 -1.50
N ALA A 632 17.66 32.17 -1.68
CA ALA A 632 17.22 33.20 -2.61
C ALA A 632 17.83 34.57 -2.24
N VAL A 633 19.05 34.82 -2.74
CA VAL A 633 19.76 36.09 -2.66
C VAL A 633 19.20 36.99 -3.75
N GLY A 634 18.21 37.80 -3.39
CA GLY A 634 17.78 38.95 -4.17
C GLY A 634 16.29 38.95 -4.54
N GLY A 635 15.55 39.86 -3.92
CA GLY A 635 14.37 40.48 -4.51
C GLY A 635 13.07 39.68 -4.42
N GLY A 636 12.48 39.66 -3.24
CA GLY A 636 11.09 39.23 -3.08
C GLY A 636 10.84 38.76 -1.67
N SER A 637 10.27 39.64 -0.84
CA SER A 637 9.55 39.23 0.36
C SER A 637 8.38 38.33 -0.07
N GLY A 638 8.66 37.04 -0.29
CA GLY A 638 7.65 36.00 -0.21
C GLY A 638 7.12 36.08 1.21
N GLY A 639 5.88 36.53 1.34
CA GLY A 639 5.24 36.75 2.62
C GLY A 639 5.52 35.57 3.53
N ALA A 640 5.90 35.85 4.77
CA ALA A 640 5.82 34.87 5.81
C ALA A 640 4.40 34.29 5.76
N HIS A 641 4.26 33.09 5.19
CA HIS A 641 3.13 32.27 5.54
C HIS A 641 3.20 32.22 7.06
N GLN A 642 2.22 32.83 7.73
CA GLN A 642 1.98 32.55 9.13
C GLN A 642 1.73 31.05 9.18
N GLU A 643 2.80 30.29 9.42
CA GLU A 643 2.71 28.87 9.70
C GLU A 643 1.76 28.79 10.88
N LEU A 644 0.61 28.14 10.67
CA LEU A 644 -0.36 27.94 11.73
C LEU A 644 0.40 27.26 12.87
N VAL A 645 0.49 27.94 14.01
CA VAL A 645 1.26 27.42 15.14
C VAL A 645 0.43 26.29 15.76
N PHE A 646 0.63 25.07 15.27
CA PHE A 646 -0.02 23.88 15.79
C PHE A 646 0.58 23.52 17.14
N LYS A 647 -0.28 23.31 18.13
CA LYS A 647 0.11 22.81 19.44
C LYS A 647 0.08 21.29 19.41
N ARG A 648 1.24 20.65 19.58
CA ARG A 648 1.36 19.19 19.57
C ARG A 648 0.65 18.60 20.81
N ILE A 649 -0.39 17.82 20.56
CA ILE A 649 -1.22 17.12 21.55
C ILE A 649 -0.87 15.63 21.53
N LYS A 650 -0.76 15.01 22.71
CA LYS A 650 -0.30 13.62 22.86
C LYS A 650 -1.39 12.67 23.37
N SER A 651 -2.50 13.20 23.86
CA SER A 651 -3.60 12.42 24.43
C SER A 651 -4.96 13.01 24.07
N LEU A 652 -6.01 12.18 24.15
CA LEU A 652 -7.40 12.62 23.94
C LEU A 652 -7.86 13.66 24.98
N GLN A 653 -7.32 13.58 26.21
CA GLN A 653 -7.60 14.56 27.26
C GLN A 653 -7.01 15.93 26.91
N ASP A 654 -5.80 15.99 26.34
CA ASP A 654 -5.21 17.26 25.90
C ASP A 654 -6.04 17.88 24.76
N LEU A 655 -6.53 17.07 23.82
CA LEU A 655 -7.40 17.54 22.74
C LEU A 655 -8.71 18.14 23.30
N GLN A 656 -9.37 17.44 24.21
CA GLN A 656 -10.60 17.93 24.84
C GLN A 656 -10.38 19.24 25.60
N GLN A 657 -9.23 19.38 26.28
CA GLN A 657 -8.86 20.60 27.00
C GLN A 657 -8.64 21.78 26.03
N GLU A 658 -7.93 21.58 24.93
CA GLU A 658 -7.71 22.63 23.93
C GLU A 658 -9.01 23.01 23.21
N VAL A 659 -9.86 22.03 22.87
CA VAL A 659 -11.19 22.28 22.27
C VAL A 659 -12.09 23.05 23.23
N ALA A 660 -12.13 22.70 24.51
CA ALA A 660 -12.87 23.44 25.52
C ALA A 660 -12.36 24.88 25.69
N SER A 661 -11.04 25.06 25.64
CA SER A 661 -10.42 26.40 25.73
C SER A 661 -10.71 27.28 24.51
N ALA A 662 -10.72 26.69 23.31
CA ALA A 662 -11.04 27.38 22.06
C ALA A 662 -12.53 27.74 21.98
N SER A 663 -13.40 26.83 22.40
CA SER A 663 -14.85 27.06 22.53
C SER A 663 -15.15 28.19 23.52
N ALA A 664 -14.50 28.20 24.68
CA ALA A 664 -14.62 29.29 25.66
C ALA A 664 -14.12 30.65 25.13
N ALA A 665 -13.16 30.63 24.20
CA ALA A 665 -12.64 31.82 23.53
C ALA A 665 -13.39 32.20 22.23
N GLY A 666 -14.43 31.44 21.85
CA GLY A 666 -15.21 31.67 20.62
C GLY A 666 -14.40 31.46 19.33
N LYS A 667 -13.38 30.58 19.35
CA LYS A 667 -12.52 30.29 18.19
C LYS A 667 -12.78 28.89 17.63
N SER A 668 -12.72 28.74 16.31
CA SER A 668 -12.76 27.45 15.63
C SER A 668 -11.46 26.67 15.84
N VAL A 669 -11.55 25.35 15.95
CA VAL A 669 -10.40 24.44 16.12
C VAL A 669 -10.13 23.71 14.82
N MET A 670 -8.87 23.71 14.38
CA MET A 670 -8.37 22.89 13.29
C MET A 670 -7.45 21.82 13.88
N LEU A 671 -7.77 20.55 13.62
CA LEU A 671 -6.98 19.41 14.05
C LEU A 671 -6.17 18.89 12.85
N ASP A 672 -4.84 18.95 12.97
CA ASP A 672 -3.92 18.35 12.01
C ASP A 672 -3.48 16.97 12.53
N PHE A 673 -3.92 15.90 11.87
CA PHE A 673 -3.66 14.51 12.26
C PHE A 673 -2.87 13.81 11.17
N TYR A 674 -1.59 13.57 11.44
CA TYR A 674 -0.67 12.94 10.51
C TYR A 674 0.38 12.10 11.27
N ALA A 675 1.14 11.28 10.56
CA ALA A 675 2.22 10.48 11.13
C ALA A 675 3.56 10.88 10.48
N ASP A 676 4.48 11.47 11.27
CA ASP A 676 5.79 11.94 10.80
C ASP A 676 6.63 10.84 10.08
N TRP A 677 6.41 9.57 10.44
CA TRP A 677 7.15 8.40 9.94
C TRP A 677 6.53 7.75 8.69
N CYS A 678 5.32 8.16 8.30
CA CYS A 678 4.59 7.59 7.17
C CYS A 678 4.57 8.59 6.01
N VAL A 679 5.33 8.31 4.94
CA VAL A 679 5.43 9.18 3.75
C VAL A 679 4.09 9.34 3.04
N SER A 680 3.20 8.35 3.13
CA SER A 680 1.84 8.43 2.55
C SER A 680 0.84 9.16 3.44
N CYS A 681 1.15 9.34 4.72
CA CYS A 681 0.27 9.96 5.71
C CYS A 681 0.66 11.43 6.00
N LYS A 682 1.75 11.90 5.39
CA LYS A 682 2.30 13.25 5.46
C LYS A 682 2.14 13.88 4.09
#